data_AF-A0A1R3GIH5-F1
#
_entry.id   AF-A0A1R3GIH5-F1
#
_cell.length_a   1.000
_cell.length_b   1.000
_cell.length_c   1.000
_cell.angle_alpha   90.00
_cell.angle_beta   90.00
_cell.angle_gamma   90.00
#
_symmetry.space_group_name_H-M   'P 1'
#
loop_
_entity.id
_entity.type
_entity.pdbx_description
1 polymer ?
#
loop_
_entity_poly.entity_id
_entity_poly.type
_entity_poly.pdbx_seq_one_letter_code
_entity_poly.pdbx_strand_id
1 'polypeptide(L)'
;MSKFEYPVLSRADIISILLESQIAVVTDNDFKNVKPDFICDLYTRLLMYLDAIHEEDQGQVEFSALEQFENPDLLIGSIQLMNLYSRLREVVASLHCPMQFNLRDLVKPDPSRTEFFISSILNFCLYKETKMNLLRPIAEELTLLDEQRKEWEAKISQLNAEIAGYNEARERELPLVQEVDSRVKELRKMIAGLNNNQMSLKTSFRNLKDKTGQMDEKISKAEFDLVQSVQENANLRSKIVQSPDKLQRALEEKKFARDEAKNAEKLAMKSFQEKTATIEVYSKALKKMSKHLALMQAILEQMNSAKLVEKECKGLKAKLNDDAVANKSLEAKLIERQGKVEQMSELQRQLQKERDLKFEESTKYLNDVKLEVESKRRDLEARQKKVEDVVAEVDSITSKTSMVKESGDAKVQELISKCEEVVKQRRTKFKILFRFNNSKNGKKKINAVVFSSLRNLDNVINLESKVDSLLDSIKWDDKGLAVAIAQNVDTGAILMQGFINREALATTISSKKATFFSRSRASLWTKGETSNNFINVHDIFVDCDRDSIVYLGKPDGPTCHTGSETCYFTSISDMLKDQEVKEDNLALTTLYSLESTISQREAEVAGQHGKPSWTKRLLLDEKLLCSKIREEADELCRTLEEKEDSSRTASEMADVIYHGMVLLKRKDVKIENVLEVLRQRFSQSGIEEKKSRVTTKS
;
A
#
# COMPACT_ATOMS: atom_id res chain seq x y z
N MET A 1 -24.65 64.27 -5.18
CA MET A 1 -23.34 63.78 -4.72
C MET A 1 -23.32 63.90 -3.22
N SER A 2 -23.51 62.77 -2.53
CA SER A 2 -23.36 62.69 -1.07
C SER A 2 -21.95 63.16 -0.74
N LYS A 3 -21.79 64.22 0.06
CA LYS A 3 -20.49 64.57 0.64
C LYS A 3 -20.12 63.38 1.53
N PHE A 4 -19.17 62.55 1.10
CA PHE A 4 -18.60 61.53 1.97
C PHE A 4 -17.82 62.29 3.06
N GLU A 5 -18.45 62.47 4.22
CA GLU A 5 -17.76 63.00 5.39
C GLU A 5 -16.94 61.88 5.99
N TYR A 6 -15.65 62.15 6.19
CA TYR A 6 -14.76 61.22 6.87
C TYR A 6 -15.29 61.00 8.30
N PRO A 7 -15.63 59.77 8.72
CA PRO A 7 -16.29 59.55 10.00
C PRO A 7 -15.36 59.94 11.15
N VAL A 8 -15.72 61.00 11.87
CA VAL A 8 -15.02 61.42 13.08
C VAL A 8 -15.60 60.61 14.24
N LEU A 9 -14.74 59.88 14.94
CA LEU A 9 -15.12 59.08 16.09
C LEU A 9 -15.39 59.99 17.29
N SER A 10 -16.34 59.62 18.15
CA SER A 10 -16.51 60.37 19.40
C SER A 10 -15.31 60.09 20.32
N ARG A 11 -14.99 61.01 21.24
CA ARG A 11 -13.88 60.81 22.19
C ARG A 11 -14.02 59.53 23.00
N ALA A 12 -15.25 59.17 23.38
CA ALA A 12 -15.52 57.92 24.09
C ALA A 12 -15.13 56.70 23.23
N ASP A 13 -15.46 56.74 21.93
CA ASP A 13 -15.10 55.65 21.00
C ASP A 13 -13.59 55.60 20.77
N ILE A 14 -12.92 56.74 20.59
CA ILE A 14 -11.45 56.82 20.47
C ILE A 14 -10.78 56.20 21.69
N ILE A 15 -11.22 56.54 22.90
CA ILE A 15 -10.68 56.00 24.15
C ILE A 15 -10.92 54.48 24.23
N SER A 16 -12.12 54.02 23.89
CA SER A 16 -12.46 52.58 23.92
C SER A 16 -11.58 51.79 22.94
N ILE A 17 -11.47 52.26 21.69
CA ILE A 17 -10.69 51.58 20.64
C ILE A 17 -9.21 51.55 21.00
N LEU A 18 -8.63 52.65 21.50
CA LEU A 18 -7.23 52.68 21.91
C LEU A 18 -6.93 51.70 23.04
N LEU A 19 -7.89 51.50 23.96
CA LEU A 19 -7.76 50.55 25.06
C LEU A 19 -7.95 49.11 24.59
N GLU A 20 -8.98 48.83 23.80
CA GLU A 20 -9.31 47.49 23.26
C GLU A 20 -8.18 46.97 22.35
N SER A 21 -7.62 47.83 21.50
CA SER A 21 -6.47 47.50 20.65
C SER A 21 -5.13 47.56 21.38
N GLN A 22 -5.11 47.81 22.70
CA GLN A 22 -3.91 47.90 23.54
C GLN A 22 -2.85 48.92 23.07
N ILE A 23 -3.28 49.98 22.37
CA ILE A 23 -2.39 51.00 21.79
C ILE A 23 -1.96 52.01 22.86
N ALA A 24 -2.92 52.53 23.64
CA ALA A 24 -2.65 53.50 24.70
C ALA A 24 -3.79 53.57 25.72
N VAL A 25 -3.45 53.84 26.98
CA VAL A 25 -4.42 54.12 28.04
C VAL A 25 -4.54 55.63 28.18
N VAL A 26 -5.68 56.19 27.78
CA VAL A 26 -5.91 57.64 27.67
C VAL A 26 -7.22 58.05 28.33
N THR A 27 -7.31 59.29 28.81
CA THR A 27 -8.53 59.83 29.44
C THR A 27 -9.14 60.98 28.63
N ASP A 28 -10.42 61.27 28.85
CA ASP A 28 -11.10 62.41 28.19
C ASP A 28 -10.43 63.77 28.50
N ASN A 29 -9.75 63.88 29.64
CA ASN A 29 -9.01 65.09 29.99
C ASN A 29 -7.77 65.32 29.11
N ASP A 30 -7.14 64.24 28.63
CA ASP A 30 -5.95 64.31 27.77
C ASP A 30 -6.29 64.87 26.37
N PHE A 31 -7.53 64.65 25.91
CA PHE A 31 -8.05 65.23 24.66
C PHE A 31 -8.60 66.65 24.82
N LYS A 32 -9.03 67.04 26.03
CA LYS A 32 -9.46 68.43 26.31
C LYS A 32 -8.29 69.40 26.38
N ASN A 33 -7.16 68.96 26.92
CA ASN A 33 -5.93 69.75 27.07
C ASN A 33 -4.75 68.99 26.47
N VAL A 34 -4.73 68.89 25.14
CA VAL A 34 -3.71 68.11 24.42
C VAL A 34 -2.32 68.69 24.65
N LYS A 35 -1.44 67.93 25.30
CA LYS A 35 -0.03 68.29 25.48
C LYS A 35 0.81 67.78 24.30
N PRO A 36 1.81 68.55 23.82
CA PRO A 36 2.72 68.11 22.75
C PRO A 36 3.39 66.76 23.00
N ASP A 37 3.91 66.52 24.20
CA ASP A 37 4.60 65.26 24.53
C ASP A 37 3.64 64.05 24.48
N PHE A 38 2.43 64.24 25.01
CA PHE A 38 1.38 63.22 24.99
C PHE A 38 0.98 62.84 23.56
N ILE A 39 0.76 63.83 22.69
CA ILE A 39 0.31 63.55 21.33
C ILE A 39 1.41 62.92 20.47
N CYS A 40 2.68 63.25 20.73
CA CYS A 40 3.82 62.62 20.06
C CYS A 40 3.96 61.14 20.46
N ASP A 41 3.83 60.82 21.76
CA ASP A 41 3.82 59.43 22.24
C ASP A 41 2.64 58.65 21.63
N LEU A 42 1.44 59.22 21.68
CA LEU A 42 0.24 58.57 21.14
C LEU A 42 0.35 58.27 19.64
N TYR A 43 0.82 59.23 18.83
CA TYR A 43 1.03 58.99 17.40
C TYR A 43 2.14 57.97 17.13
N THR A 44 3.19 57.95 17.94
CA THR A 44 4.27 56.96 17.79
C THR A 44 3.73 55.55 18.00
N ARG A 45 2.93 55.34 19.05
CA ARG A 45 2.27 54.04 19.32
C ARG A 45 1.29 53.65 18.22
N LEU A 46 0.54 54.61 17.68
CA LEU A 46 -0.35 54.37 16.54
C LEU A 46 0.42 53.94 15.28
N LEU A 47 1.58 54.53 15.02
CA LEU A 47 2.43 54.13 13.90
C LEU A 47 3.07 52.75 14.11
N MET A 48 3.46 52.41 15.34
CA MET A 48 3.94 51.08 15.68
C MET A 48 2.84 50.02 15.48
N TYR A 49 1.61 50.30 15.92
CA TYR A 49 0.47 49.41 15.68
C TYR A 49 0.17 49.20 14.19
N LEU A 50 0.50 50.18 13.34
CA LEU A 50 0.35 50.06 11.90
C LEU A 50 1.53 49.36 11.19
N ASP A 51 2.57 48.96 11.92
CA ASP A 51 3.86 48.48 11.40
C ASP A 51 4.57 49.53 10.53
N ALA A 52 4.31 50.83 10.77
CA ALA A 52 4.90 51.92 10.01
C ALA A 52 6.23 52.42 10.60
N ILE A 53 6.51 52.12 11.87
CA ILE A 53 7.75 52.40 12.59
C ILE A 53 8.02 51.23 13.53
N HIS A 54 9.26 50.74 13.60
CA HIS A 54 9.67 49.73 14.59
C HIS A 54 10.24 50.40 15.84
N GLU A 55 10.19 49.71 16.98
CA GLU A 55 10.72 50.20 18.25
C GLU A 55 12.23 50.53 18.15
N GLU A 56 12.96 49.80 17.31
CA GLU A 56 14.39 49.99 17.02
C GLU A 56 14.71 51.26 16.19
N ASP A 57 13.72 51.81 15.47
CA ASP A 57 13.86 53.01 14.64
C ASP A 57 13.69 54.31 15.46
N GLN A 58 13.28 54.21 16.73
CA GLN A 58 13.07 55.36 17.60
C GLN A 58 14.40 56.05 17.94
N GLY A 59 14.70 57.14 17.22
CA GLY A 59 15.90 57.96 17.48
C GLY A 59 17.14 57.55 16.71
N GLN A 60 17.04 56.59 15.77
CA GLN A 60 18.13 56.37 14.83
C GLN A 60 18.22 57.54 13.87
N VAL A 61 19.35 58.25 13.93
CA VAL A 61 19.76 59.23 12.94
C VAL A 61 20.68 58.48 11.99
N GLU A 62 20.39 58.53 10.68
CA GLU A 62 21.23 57.92 9.66
C GLU A 62 22.68 58.41 9.85
N PHE A 63 23.66 57.49 9.90
CA PHE A 63 25.06 57.84 10.24
C PHE A 63 25.63 58.95 9.33
N SER A 64 25.18 58.99 8.07
CA SER A 64 25.50 60.03 7.08
C SER A 64 24.98 61.43 7.44
N ALA A 65 23.90 61.54 8.21
CA ALA A 65 23.34 62.81 8.67
C ALA A 65 24.02 63.33 9.94
N LEU A 66 24.54 62.43 10.80
CA LEU A 66 25.32 62.81 11.99
C LEU A 66 26.65 63.49 11.64
N GLU A 67 27.25 63.18 10.49
CA GLU A 67 28.47 63.82 9.97
C GLU A 67 28.29 65.30 9.59
N GLN A 68 27.05 65.76 9.40
CA GLN A 68 26.73 67.13 8.95
C GLN A 68 26.43 68.10 10.10
N PHE A 69 26.32 67.62 11.34
CA PHE A 69 26.00 68.45 12.51
C PHE A 69 27.22 68.58 13.42
N GLU A 70 27.60 69.82 13.79
CA GLU A 70 28.72 70.06 14.72
C GLU A 70 28.45 69.54 16.14
N ASN A 71 27.18 69.50 16.56
CA ASN A 71 26.74 69.03 17.87
C ASN A 71 25.42 68.24 17.76
N PRO A 72 25.45 66.98 17.30
CA PRO A 72 24.24 66.18 17.04
C PRO A 72 23.41 65.93 18.30
N ASP A 73 24.05 65.82 19.47
CA ASP A 73 23.37 65.55 20.76
C ASP A 73 22.35 66.63 21.14
N LEU A 74 22.59 67.88 20.76
CA LEU A 74 21.67 69.00 21.03
C LEU A 74 20.44 68.99 20.10
N LEU A 75 20.47 68.21 19.02
CA LEU A 75 19.45 68.18 17.97
C LEU A 75 18.62 66.89 17.96
N ILE A 76 18.97 65.89 18.77
CA ILE A 76 18.31 64.57 18.81
C ILE A 76 16.78 64.70 18.93
N GLY A 77 16.29 65.52 19.86
CA GLY A 77 14.84 65.71 20.06
C GLY A 77 14.14 66.33 18.85
N SER A 78 14.80 67.25 18.15
CA SER A 78 14.27 67.86 16.91
C SER A 78 14.24 66.87 15.75
N ILE A 79 15.27 66.01 15.65
CA ILE A 79 15.35 64.99 14.61
C ILE A 79 14.26 63.92 14.82
N GLN A 80 14.08 63.44 16.05
CA GLN A 80 13.01 62.51 16.41
C GLN A 80 11.62 63.07 16.05
N LEU A 81 11.37 64.34 16.39
CA LEU A 81 10.11 65.01 16.07
C LEU A 81 9.89 65.16 14.55
N MET A 82 10.94 65.49 13.80
CA MET A 82 10.85 65.64 12.34
C MET A 82 10.67 64.30 11.63
N ASN A 83 11.29 63.23 12.13
CA ASN A 83 11.08 61.87 11.63
C ASN A 83 9.64 61.42 11.87
N LEU A 84 9.12 61.62 13.09
CA LEU A 84 7.73 61.35 13.42
C LEU A 84 6.77 62.14 12.51
N TYR A 85 7.03 63.44 12.32
CA TYR A 85 6.25 64.29 11.41
C TYR A 85 6.25 63.76 9.97
N SER A 86 7.42 63.40 9.43
CA SER A 86 7.52 62.89 8.05
C SER A 86 6.72 61.63 7.86
N ARG A 87 6.83 60.67 8.80
CA ARG A 87 6.09 59.41 8.76
C ARG A 87 4.59 59.60 8.92
N LEU A 88 4.14 60.44 9.85
CA LEU A 88 2.72 60.76 9.99
C LEU A 88 2.16 61.41 8.74
N ARG A 89 2.91 62.32 8.11
CA ARG A 89 2.50 62.97 6.86
C ARG A 89 2.33 61.95 5.73
N GLU A 90 3.27 61.00 5.59
CA GLU A 90 3.19 59.91 4.61
C GLU A 90 1.98 59.00 4.85
N VAL A 91 1.75 58.57 6.10
CA VAL A 91 0.61 57.72 6.45
C VAL A 91 -0.71 58.46 6.21
N VAL A 92 -0.86 59.68 6.73
CA VAL A 92 -2.09 60.48 6.57
C VAL A 92 -2.38 60.81 5.11
N ALA A 93 -1.35 61.07 4.30
CA ALA A 93 -1.51 61.25 2.85
C ALA A 93 -1.99 59.97 2.17
N SER A 94 -1.45 58.81 2.56
CA SER A 94 -1.85 57.49 2.04
C SER A 94 -3.30 57.14 2.39
N LEU A 95 -3.82 57.64 3.51
CA LEU A 95 -5.22 57.53 3.92
C LEU A 95 -6.18 58.44 3.12
N HIS A 96 -5.66 59.23 2.18
CA HIS A 96 -6.42 60.22 1.41
C HIS A 96 -7.21 61.19 2.31
N CYS A 97 -6.62 61.55 3.45
CA CYS A 97 -7.24 62.40 4.44
C CYS A 97 -7.52 63.80 3.84
N PRO A 98 -8.75 64.35 3.94
CA PRO A 98 -9.09 65.64 3.34
C PRO A 98 -8.40 66.82 4.04
N MET A 99 -7.86 66.60 5.25
CA MET A 99 -7.15 67.60 6.03
C MET A 99 -5.64 67.34 5.99
N GLN A 100 -4.85 68.36 5.70
CA GLN A 100 -3.39 68.25 5.68
C GLN A 100 -2.80 68.25 7.10
N PHE A 101 -1.92 67.27 7.37
CA PHE A 101 -1.14 67.16 8.60
C PHE A 101 0.07 68.09 8.54
N ASN A 102 0.25 68.94 9.54
CA ASN A 102 1.29 69.96 9.61
C ASN A 102 2.09 69.83 10.91
N LEU A 103 3.31 70.37 10.95
CA LEU A 103 4.17 70.31 12.15
C LEU A 103 3.51 70.95 13.40
N ARG A 104 2.61 71.93 13.20
CA ARG A 104 1.81 72.54 14.27
C ARG A 104 0.95 71.52 15.02
N ASP A 105 0.54 70.44 14.37
CA ASP A 105 -0.33 69.42 14.94
C ASP A 105 0.42 68.53 15.96
N LEU A 106 1.76 68.63 15.99
CA LEU A 106 2.62 68.02 17.01
C LEU A 106 3.09 69.06 18.05
N VAL A 107 3.57 70.22 17.60
CA VAL A 107 4.19 71.24 18.48
C VAL A 107 3.15 72.06 19.27
N LYS A 108 1.98 72.31 18.69
CA LYS A 108 0.89 73.06 19.32
C LYS A 108 -0.46 72.46 18.93
N PRO A 109 -0.78 71.27 19.44
CA PRO A 109 -1.94 70.49 19.00
C PRO A 109 -3.25 71.21 19.32
N ASP A 110 -4.16 71.21 18.34
CA ASP A 110 -5.54 71.68 18.50
C ASP A 110 -6.46 70.46 18.76
N PRO A 111 -7.29 70.46 19.81
CA PRO A 111 -8.14 69.32 20.16
C PRO A 111 -8.99 68.79 19.02
N SER A 112 -9.60 69.67 18.23
CA SER A 112 -10.51 69.27 17.14
C SER A 112 -9.75 68.61 15.99
N ARG A 113 -8.56 69.14 15.66
CA ARG A 113 -7.68 68.56 14.63
C ARG A 113 -7.07 67.24 15.07
N THR A 114 -6.67 67.13 16.34
CA THR A 114 -6.13 65.91 16.92
C THR A 114 -7.16 64.77 16.88
N GLU A 115 -8.40 65.04 17.31
CA GLU A 115 -9.49 64.07 17.23
C GLU A 115 -9.75 63.60 15.80
N PHE A 116 -9.69 64.52 14.83
CA PHE A 116 -9.86 64.18 13.43
C PHE A 116 -8.78 63.24 12.89
N PHE A 117 -7.49 63.56 13.13
CA PHE A 117 -6.40 62.72 12.63
C PHE A 117 -6.32 61.36 13.31
N ILE A 118 -6.56 61.30 14.63
CA ILE A 118 -6.64 60.04 15.36
C ILE A 118 -7.80 59.21 14.84
N SER A 119 -8.97 59.81 14.61
CA SER A 119 -10.11 59.12 13.99
C SER A 119 -9.74 58.56 12.62
N SER A 120 -9.02 59.32 11.80
CA SER A 120 -8.57 58.85 10.48
C SER A 120 -7.66 57.63 10.56
N ILE A 121 -6.70 57.67 11.46
CA ILE A 121 -5.75 56.56 11.65
C ILE A 121 -6.47 55.34 12.24
N LEU A 122 -7.31 55.52 13.27
CA LEU A 122 -8.04 54.44 13.92
C LEU A 122 -9.06 53.77 13.00
N ASN A 123 -9.79 54.53 12.19
CA ASN A 123 -10.71 53.94 11.20
C ASN A 123 -9.95 53.04 10.21
N PHE A 124 -8.73 53.42 9.82
CA PHE A 124 -7.88 52.57 9.01
C PHE A 124 -7.38 51.34 9.78
N CYS A 125 -6.98 51.49 11.05
CA CYS A 125 -6.61 50.36 11.91
C CYS A 125 -7.72 49.31 11.98
N LEU A 126 -8.96 49.73 12.26
CA LEU A 126 -10.13 48.85 12.32
C LEU A 126 -10.41 48.18 10.96
N TYR A 127 -10.23 48.92 9.86
CA TYR A 127 -10.35 48.36 8.52
C TYR A 127 -9.26 47.33 8.21
N LYS A 128 -7.98 47.63 8.52
CA LYS A 128 -6.83 46.70 8.38
C LYS A 128 -7.12 45.42 9.16
N GLU A 129 -7.52 45.54 10.43
CA GLU A 129 -7.81 44.40 11.29
C GLU A 129 -8.96 43.54 10.76
N THR A 130 -10.06 44.17 10.30
CA THR A 130 -11.17 43.44 9.68
C THR A 130 -10.73 42.67 8.44
N LYS A 131 -9.89 43.27 7.58
CA LYS A 131 -9.36 42.61 6.38
C LYS A 131 -8.34 41.52 6.72
N MET A 132 -7.48 41.74 7.70
CA MET A 132 -6.52 40.73 8.17
C MET A 132 -7.22 39.54 8.80
N ASN A 133 -8.32 39.74 9.53
CA ASN A 133 -9.14 38.65 10.07
C ASN A 133 -9.74 37.75 8.96
N LEU A 134 -10.07 38.32 7.78
CA LEU A 134 -10.51 37.53 6.62
C LEU A 134 -9.37 36.72 5.98
N LEU A 135 -8.13 37.19 6.10
CA LEU A 135 -6.94 36.52 5.58
C LEU A 135 -6.32 35.53 6.57
N ARG A 136 -6.67 35.60 7.86
CA ARG A 136 -6.13 34.74 8.92
C ARG A 136 -6.27 33.24 8.61
N PRO A 137 -7.43 32.71 8.14
CA PRO A 137 -7.54 31.30 7.80
C PRO A 137 -6.58 30.87 6.68
N ILE A 138 -6.36 31.74 5.69
CA ILE A 138 -5.43 31.48 4.58
C ILE A 138 -3.98 31.47 5.09
N ALA A 139 -3.63 32.39 6.00
CA ALA A 139 -2.32 32.42 6.62
C ALA A 139 -2.06 31.17 7.46
N GLU A 140 -3.04 30.72 8.24
CA GLU A 140 -2.99 29.48 9.04
C GLU A 140 -2.85 28.24 8.14
N GLU A 141 -3.61 28.17 7.04
CA GLU A 141 -3.50 27.10 6.05
C GLU A 141 -2.11 27.07 5.39
N LEU A 142 -1.56 28.23 5.02
CA LEU A 142 -0.21 28.34 4.47
C LEU A 142 0.86 27.89 5.47
N THR A 143 0.72 28.22 6.75
CA THR A 143 1.65 27.74 7.78
C THR A 143 1.60 26.22 7.95
N LEU A 144 0.40 25.63 7.93
CA LEU A 144 0.23 24.18 8.01
C LEU A 144 0.83 23.47 6.79
N LEU A 145 0.62 24.03 5.58
CA LEU A 145 1.21 23.49 4.35
C LEU A 145 2.74 23.57 4.36
N ASP A 146 3.32 24.64 4.92
CA ASP A 146 4.78 24.76 5.06
C ASP A 146 5.35 23.75 6.07
N GLU A 147 4.65 23.48 7.17
CA GLU A 147 5.01 22.43 8.12
C GLU A 147 4.96 21.04 7.47
N GLN A 148 3.87 20.72 6.77
CA GLN A 148 3.75 19.47 6.02
C GLN A 148 4.85 19.32 4.96
N ARG A 149 5.15 20.40 4.22
CA ARG A 149 6.25 20.41 3.24
C ARG A 149 7.58 20.03 3.90
N LYS A 150 7.90 20.61 5.06
CA LYS A 150 9.12 20.31 5.82
C LYS A 150 9.17 18.85 6.30
N GLU A 151 8.05 18.30 6.77
CA GLU A 151 7.96 16.88 7.16
C GLU A 151 8.24 15.95 5.98
N TRP A 152 7.66 16.23 4.81
CA TRP A 152 7.91 15.45 3.60
C TRP A 152 9.37 15.53 3.13
N GLU A 153 9.98 16.73 3.17
CA GLU A 153 11.40 16.90 2.87
C GLU A 153 12.29 16.08 3.81
N ALA A 154 12.00 16.08 5.11
CA ALA A 154 12.73 15.26 6.08
C ALA A 154 12.61 13.75 5.79
N LYS A 155 11.40 13.29 5.44
CA LYS A 155 11.14 11.88 5.09
C LYS A 155 11.87 11.46 3.81
N ILE A 156 11.91 12.34 2.80
CA ILE A 156 12.68 12.11 1.57
C ILE A 156 14.18 11.97 1.90
N SER A 157 14.72 12.87 2.74
CA SER A 157 16.12 12.80 3.17
C SER A 157 16.43 11.50 3.92
N GLN A 158 15.53 11.05 4.80
CA GLN A 158 15.69 9.77 5.49
C GLN A 158 15.72 8.58 4.52
N LEU A 159 14.74 8.49 3.61
CA LEU A 159 14.67 7.39 2.63
C LEU A 159 15.89 7.35 1.72
N ASN A 160 16.40 8.51 1.31
CA ASN A 160 17.63 8.58 0.52
C ASN A 160 18.85 8.07 1.29
N ALA A 161 18.94 8.33 2.60
CA ALA A 161 20.00 7.78 3.44
C ALA A 161 19.89 6.25 3.58
N GLU A 162 18.68 5.71 3.72
CA GLU A 162 18.45 4.26 3.75
C GLU A 162 18.84 3.60 2.42
N ILE A 163 18.45 4.19 1.28
CA ILE A 163 18.85 3.72 -0.06
C ILE A 163 20.37 3.71 -0.21
N ALA A 164 21.05 4.76 0.26
CA ALA A 164 22.51 4.82 0.25
C ALA A 164 23.11 3.67 1.08
N GLY A 165 22.58 3.42 2.28
CA GLY A 165 23.00 2.30 3.13
C GLY A 165 22.83 0.93 2.47
N TYR A 166 21.72 0.69 1.77
CA TYR A 166 21.51 -0.55 1.02
C TYR A 166 22.46 -0.69 -0.16
N ASN A 167 22.74 0.39 -0.89
CA ASN A 167 23.69 0.37 -1.99
C ASN A 167 25.10 0.06 -1.49
N GLU A 168 25.54 0.67 -0.39
CA GLU A 168 26.83 0.35 0.22
C GLU A 168 26.91 -1.11 0.69
N ALA A 169 25.85 -1.65 1.29
CA ALA A 169 25.78 -3.06 1.66
C ALA A 169 25.93 -3.98 0.43
N ARG A 170 25.24 -3.65 -0.66
CA ARG A 170 25.34 -4.39 -1.92
C ARG A 170 26.75 -4.36 -2.51
N GLU A 171 27.41 -3.20 -2.48
CA GLU A 171 28.80 -3.07 -2.94
C GLU A 171 29.78 -3.89 -2.08
N ARG A 172 29.53 -3.99 -0.76
CA ARG A 172 30.31 -4.86 0.14
C ARG A 172 30.13 -6.35 -0.17
N GLU A 173 28.94 -6.76 -0.57
CA GLU A 173 28.62 -8.16 -0.90
C GLU A 173 29.05 -8.56 -2.31
N LEU A 174 29.18 -7.60 -3.23
CA LEU A 174 29.57 -7.82 -4.62
C LEU A 174 30.82 -8.68 -4.82
N PRO A 175 31.95 -8.49 -4.10
CA PRO A 175 33.12 -9.34 -4.27
C PRO A 175 32.87 -10.80 -3.84
N LEU A 176 32.08 -11.03 -2.79
CA LEU A 176 31.72 -12.38 -2.36
C LEU A 176 30.85 -13.08 -3.41
N VAL A 177 29.89 -12.36 -4.00
CA VAL A 177 29.05 -12.89 -5.08
C VAL A 177 29.90 -13.22 -6.31
N GLN A 178 30.86 -12.38 -6.67
CA GLN A 178 31.79 -12.63 -7.78
C GLN A 178 32.68 -13.86 -7.52
N GLU A 179 33.17 -14.03 -6.30
CA GLU A 179 33.95 -15.21 -5.90
C GLU A 179 33.11 -16.49 -6.04
N VAL A 180 31.88 -16.49 -5.51
CA VAL A 180 30.96 -17.63 -5.64
C VAL A 180 30.66 -17.93 -7.11
N ASP A 181 30.41 -16.92 -7.94
CA ASP A 181 30.13 -17.12 -9.37
C ASP A 181 31.34 -17.72 -10.11
N SER A 182 32.55 -17.29 -9.76
CA SER A 182 33.79 -17.87 -10.29
C SER A 182 33.92 -19.36 -9.92
N ARG A 183 33.64 -19.70 -8.66
CA ARG A 183 33.66 -21.08 -8.15
C ARG A 183 32.63 -21.96 -8.86
N VAL A 184 31.42 -21.42 -9.08
CA VAL A 184 30.36 -22.12 -9.81
C VAL A 184 30.78 -22.38 -11.26
N LYS A 185 31.41 -21.40 -11.93
CA LYS A 185 31.94 -21.58 -13.30
C LYS A 185 33.00 -22.67 -13.36
N GLU A 186 33.93 -22.71 -12.40
CA GLU A 186 34.94 -23.76 -12.30
C GLU A 186 34.31 -25.15 -12.11
N LEU A 187 33.36 -25.27 -11.18
CA LEU A 187 32.67 -26.53 -10.91
C LEU A 187 31.90 -27.01 -12.15
N ARG A 188 31.22 -26.12 -12.87
CA ARG A 188 30.54 -26.46 -14.14
C ARG A 188 31.52 -27.01 -15.17
N LYS A 189 32.69 -26.39 -15.32
CA LYS A 189 33.75 -26.87 -16.22
C LYS A 189 34.27 -28.25 -15.80
N MET A 190 34.43 -28.49 -14.50
CA MET A 190 34.85 -29.78 -13.97
C MET A 190 33.81 -30.88 -14.23
N ILE A 191 32.53 -30.59 -13.99
CA ILE A 191 31.42 -31.52 -14.29
C ILE A 191 31.40 -31.88 -15.78
N ALA A 192 31.57 -30.90 -16.68
CA ALA A 192 31.67 -31.15 -18.11
C ALA A 192 32.84 -32.10 -18.46
N GLY A 193 34.02 -31.88 -17.84
CA GLY A 193 35.17 -32.78 -17.99
C GLY A 193 34.89 -34.21 -17.49
N LEU A 194 34.26 -34.35 -16.32
CA LEU A 194 33.91 -35.64 -15.75
C LEU A 194 32.88 -36.39 -16.61
N ASN A 195 31.90 -35.69 -17.18
CA ASN A 195 30.92 -36.29 -18.09
C ASN A 195 31.58 -36.82 -19.37
N ASN A 196 32.54 -36.08 -19.93
CA ASN A 196 33.32 -36.55 -21.09
C ASN A 196 34.13 -37.82 -20.75
N ASN A 197 34.78 -37.84 -19.59
CA ASN A 197 35.51 -39.01 -19.11
C ASN A 197 34.58 -40.21 -18.89
N GLN A 198 33.39 -40.00 -18.32
CA GLN A 198 32.39 -41.04 -18.13
C GLN A 198 31.91 -41.62 -19.46
N MET A 199 31.74 -40.79 -20.49
CA MET A 199 31.33 -41.22 -21.83
C MET A 199 32.43 -42.04 -22.52
N SER A 200 33.69 -41.63 -22.37
CA SER A 200 34.85 -42.40 -22.83
C SER A 200 34.91 -43.78 -22.15
N LEU A 201 34.81 -43.83 -20.81
CA LEU A 201 34.78 -45.07 -20.03
C LEU A 201 33.62 -45.99 -20.43
N LYS A 202 32.42 -45.46 -20.65
CA LYS A 202 31.27 -46.25 -21.16
C LYS A 202 31.55 -46.87 -22.53
N THR A 203 32.26 -46.16 -23.40
CA THR A 203 32.63 -46.64 -24.72
C THR A 203 33.65 -47.78 -24.61
N SER A 204 34.69 -47.61 -23.78
CA SER A 204 35.65 -48.68 -23.48
C SER A 204 34.99 -49.90 -22.84
N PHE A 205 34.02 -49.70 -21.95
CA PHE A 205 33.27 -50.79 -21.32
C PHE A 205 32.43 -51.58 -22.34
N ARG A 206 31.74 -50.91 -23.28
CA ARG A 206 31.05 -51.60 -24.38
C ARG A 206 32.00 -52.43 -25.21
N ASN A 207 33.14 -51.86 -25.62
CA ASN A 207 34.14 -52.57 -26.41
C ASN A 207 34.67 -53.82 -25.68
N LEU A 208 34.87 -53.73 -24.35
CA LEU A 208 35.27 -54.88 -23.54
C LEU A 208 34.16 -55.92 -23.46
N LYS A 209 32.90 -55.50 -23.27
CA LYS A 209 31.74 -56.40 -23.22
C LYS A 209 31.55 -57.15 -24.54
N ASP A 210 31.70 -56.47 -25.68
CA ASP A 210 31.61 -57.09 -27.01
C ASP A 210 32.74 -58.12 -27.22
N LYS A 211 33.96 -57.81 -26.75
CA LYS A 211 35.08 -58.77 -26.74
C LYS A 211 34.80 -59.99 -25.85
N THR A 212 34.21 -59.78 -24.67
CA THR A 212 33.81 -60.88 -23.78
C THR A 212 32.77 -61.78 -24.46
N GLY A 213 31.74 -61.21 -25.10
CA GLY A 213 30.77 -62.00 -25.86
C GLY A 213 31.39 -62.82 -26.99
N GLN A 214 32.35 -62.23 -27.73
CA GLN A 214 33.11 -62.96 -28.75
C GLN A 214 33.97 -64.10 -28.16
N MET A 215 34.47 -63.95 -26.92
CA MET A 215 35.19 -65.02 -26.24
C MET A 215 34.25 -66.13 -25.78
N ASP A 216 33.06 -65.79 -25.26
CA ASP A 216 32.05 -66.76 -24.83
C ASP A 216 31.53 -67.62 -26.00
N GLU A 217 31.34 -67.01 -27.19
CA GLU A 217 31.00 -67.75 -28.41
C GLU A 217 32.11 -68.73 -28.82
N LYS A 218 33.38 -68.31 -28.70
CA LYS A 218 34.54 -69.18 -28.99
C LYS A 218 34.65 -70.33 -27.99
N ILE A 219 34.39 -70.07 -26.71
CA ILE A 219 34.39 -71.10 -25.66
C ILE A 219 33.27 -72.11 -25.93
N SER A 220 32.05 -71.63 -26.18
CA SER A 220 30.89 -72.50 -26.47
C SER A 220 31.13 -73.39 -27.69
N LYS A 221 31.80 -72.86 -28.72
CA LYS A 221 32.21 -73.64 -29.89
C LYS A 221 33.24 -74.72 -29.53
N ALA A 222 34.26 -74.38 -28.75
CA ALA A 222 35.29 -75.33 -28.32
C ALA A 222 34.72 -76.43 -27.40
N GLU A 223 33.74 -76.11 -26.54
CA GLU A 223 33.04 -77.08 -25.71
C GLU A 223 32.21 -78.06 -26.55
N PHE A 224 31.50 -77.56 -27.56
CA PHE A 224 30.75 -78.38 -28.50
C PHE A 224 31.66 -79.38 -29.25
N ASP A 225 32.79 -78.90 -29.78
CA ASP A 225 33.79 -79.72 -30.48
C ASP A 225 34.39 -80.81 -29.57
N LEU A 226 34.61 -80.49 -28.29
CA LEU A 226 35.12 -81.42 -27.29
C LEU A 226 34.12 -82.53 -26.99
N VAL A 227 32.83 -82.19 -26.81
CA VAL A 227 31.76 -83.18 -26.56
C VAL A 227 31.62 -84.15 -27.74
N GLN A 228 31.71 -83.64 -28.98
CA GLN A 228 31.72 -84.49 -30.17
C GLN A 228 32.91 -85.46 -30.17
N SER A 229 34.11 -84.97 -29.83
CA SER A 229 35.33 -85.79 -29.74
C SER A 229 35.27 -86.85 -28.62
N VAL A 230 34.59 -86.54 -27.51
CA VAL A 230 34.35 -87.49 -26.40
C VAL A 230 33.36 -88.58 -26.82
N GLN A 231 32.32 -88.23 -27.57
CA GLN A 231 31.35 -89.20 -28.10
C GLN A 231 31.97 -90.15 -29.14
N GLU A 232 32.85 -89.63 -30.00
CA GLU A 232 33.63 -90.45 -30.95
C GLU A 232 34.60 -91.39 -30.21
N ASN A 233 35.26 -90.92 -29.15
CA ASN A 233 36.08 -91.77 -28.28
C ASN A 233 35.25 -92.84 -27.56
N ALA A 234 34.03 -92.53 -27.13
CA ALA A 234 33.13 -93.51 -26.52
C ALA A 234 32.68 -94.60 -27.51
N ASN A 235 32.41 -94.22 -28.77
CA ASN A 235 32.10 -95.16 -29.85
C ASN A 235 33.30 -96.07 -30.19
N LEU A 236 34.51 -95.53 -30.22
CA LEU A 236 35.75 -96.30 -30.44
C LEU A 236 36.08 -97.24 -29.26
N ARG A 237 35.75 -96.85 -28.03
CA ARG A 237 35.94 -97.64 -26.81
C ARG A 237 34.96 -98.81 -26.65
N SER A 238 33.87 -98.84 -27.42
CA SER A 238 32.87 -99.93 -27.39
C SER A 238 33.28 -101.19 -28.18
N LYS A 239 34.44 -101.19 -28.85
CA LYS A 239 34.85 -102.24 -29.81
C LYS A 239 36.00 -103.17 -29.38
N ILE A 240 36.49 -103.15 -28.14
CA ILE A 240 37.69 -103.92 -27.76
C ILE A 240 37.61 -104.53 -26.36
N VAL A 241 37.82 -105.86 -26.25
CA VAL A 241 38.47 -106.67 -25.15
C VAL A 241 38.23 -108.18 -25.43
N GLN A 242 39.07 -109.18 -25.12
CA GLN A 242 40.52 -109.45 -25.02
C GLN A 242 40.71 -111.00 -25.03
N SER A 243 41.89 -111.48 -25.51
CA SER A 243 42.78 -112.60 -25.09
C SER A 243 42.26 -113.73 -24.14
N PRO A 244 42.78 -115.00 -24.07
CA PRO A 244 44.22 -115.31 -23.90
C PRO A 244 44.79 -116.77 -24.15
N ASP A 245 46.13 -116.83 -24.06
CA ASP A 245 47.03 -117.91 -23.57
C ASP A 245 47.17 -119.31 -24.21
N LYS A 246 48.43 -119.64 -24.53
CA LYS A 246 49.02 -120.96 -24.23
C LYS A 246 50.44 -120.84 -23.67
N LEU A 247 50.49 -120.92 -22.34
CA LEU A 247 51.58 -121.43 -21.52
C LEU A 247 51.94 -122.86 -21.97
N GLN A 248 52.97 -122.99 -22.80
CA GLN A 248 53.69 -124.23 -22.97
C GLN A 248 54.96 -124.19 -22.12
N ARG A 249 54.75 -124.53 -20.84
CA ARG A 249 55.64 -125.29 -19.96
C ARG A 249 57.08 -125.44 -20.46
N ALA A 250 57.93 -124.50 -20.07
CA ALA A 250 59.35 -124.71 -19.84
C ALA A 250 59.45 -125.66 -18.62
N LEU A 251 59.86 -126.92 -18.78
CA LEU A 251 61.21 -127.33 -19.14
C LEU A 251 62.21 -126.61 -18.21
N GLU A 252 62.57 -127.35 -17.17
CA GLU A 252 63.87 -127.26 -16.51
C GLU A 252 64.00 -126.25 -15.36
N GLU A 253 63.05 -126.39 -14.43
CA GLU A 253 63.18 -126.66 -12.98
C GLU A 253 64.58 -126.98 -12.35
N LYS A 254 65.73 -126.82 -13.02
CA LYS A 254 67.06 -127.07 -12.44
C LYS A 254 68.09 -125.95 -12.64
N LYS A 255 67.75 -124.86 -13.34
CA LYS A 255 68.45 -123.55 -13.20
C LYS A 255 67.93 -122.71 -12.01
N PHE A 256 66.79 -123.12 -11.48
CA PHE A 256 65.95 -122.40 -10.50
C PHE A 256 66.73 -121.92 -9.26
N ALA A 257 67.55 -122.74 -8.61
CA ALA A 257 68.13 -122.38 -7.31
C ALA A 257 69.30 -121.37 -7.34
N ARG A 258 69.98 -121.17 -8.48
CA ARG A 258 71.08 -120.18 -8.62
C ARG A 258 70.58 -118.85 -9.19
N ASP A 259 69.56 -118.91 -10.05
CA ASP A 259 68.91 -117.71 -10.57
C ASP A 259 67.94 -117.09 -9.56
N GLU A 260 67.39 -117.85 -8.60
CA GLU A 260 66.42 -117.34 -7.61
C GLU A 260 67.01 -116.31 -6.63
N ALA A 261 68.25 -116.49 -6.16
CA ALA A 261 68.91 -115.50 -5.31
C ALA A 261 69.31 -114.22 -6.07
N LYS A 262 69.76 -114.35 -7.33
CA LYS A 262 70.15 -113.22 -8.20
C LYS A 262 68.94 -112.51 -8.80
N ASN A 263 67.82 -113.22 -8.99
CA ASN A 263 66.54 -112.66 -9.39
C ASN A 263 65.82 -112.01 -8.21
N ALA A 264 65.88 -112.54 -6.99
CA ALA A 264 65.29 -111.88 -5.82
C ALA A 264 65.94 -110.50 -5.55
N GLU A 265 67.27 -110.39 -5.70
CA GLU A 265 67.98 -109.12 -5.63
C GLU A 265 67.61 -108.17 -6.79
N LYS A 266 67.54 -108.67 -8.03
CA LYS A 266 67.06 -107.88 -9.19
C LYS A 266 65.59 -107.48 -9.09
N LEU A 267 64.72 -108.31 -8.53
CA LEU A 267 63.29 -108.05 -8.31
C LEU A 267 63.10 -107.04 -7.18
N ALA A 268 63.87 -107.12 -6.11
CA ALA A 268 63.88 -106.12 -5.04
C ALA A 268 64.41 -104.77 -5.55
N MET A 269 65.50 -104.77 -6.34
CA MET A 269 66.05 -103.56 -6.94
C MET A 269 65.11 -102.95 -7.99
N LYS A 270 64.45 -103.78 -8.80
CA LYS A 270 63.44 -103.35 -9.78
C LYS A 270 62.18 -102.82 -9.08
N SER A 271 61.72 -103.48 -8.03
CA SER A 271 60.60 -103.01 -7.20
C SER A 271 60.95 -101.71 -6.47
N PHE A 272 62.20 -101.56 -5.99
CA PHE A 272 62.69 -100.33 -5.40
C PHE A 272 62.77 -99.20 -6.42
N GLN A 273 63.26 -99.47 -7.64
CA GLN A 273 63.27 -98.51 -8.75
C GLN A 273 61.85 -98.13 -9.21
N GLU A 274 60.92 -99.08 -9.28
CA GLU A 274 59.51 -98.85 -9.61
C GLU A 274 58.81 -98.00 -8.53
N LYS A 275 59.04 -98.31 -7.24
CA LYS A 275 58.52 -97.50 -6.13
C LYS A 275 59.17 -96.12 -6.07
N THR A 276 60.46 -96.01 -6.36
CA THR A 276 61.18 -94.72 -6.42
C THR A 276 60.65 -93.87 -7.57
N ALA A 277 60.44 -94.44 -8.75
CA ALA A 277 59.81 -93.76 -9.89
C ALA A 277 58.39 -93.31 -9.56
N THR A 278 57.62 -94.15 -8.86
CA THR A 278 56.27 -93.84 -8.41
C THR A 278 56.27 -92.69 -7.40
N ILE A 279 57.16 -92.70 -6.41
CA ILE A 279 57.34 -91.62 -5.43
C ILE A 279 57.76 -90.32 -6.13
N GLU A 280 58.60 -90.39 -7.15
CA GLU A 280 59.02 -89.20 -7.91
C GLU A 280 57.85 -88.60 -8.72
N VAL A 281 56.97 -89.44 -9.28
CA VAL A 281 55.72 -89.00 -9.92
C VAL A 281 54.78 -88.35 -8.90
N TYR A 282 54.58 -88.97 -7.73
CA TYR A 282 53.76 -88.38 -6.66
C TYR A 282 54.36 -87.08 -6.13
N SER A 283 55.68 -86.97 -5.98
CA SER A 283 56.38 -85.74 -5.58
C SER A 283 56.19 -84.61 -6.60
N LYS A 284 56.27 -84.93 -7.91
CA LYS A 284 55.96 -83.98 -8.99
C LYS A 284 54.50 -83.55 -8.98
N ALA A 285 53.57 -84.47 -8.70
CA ALA A 285 52.14 -84.15 -8.55
C ALA A 285 51.87 -83.25 -7.34
N LEU A 286 52.48 -83.53 -6.19
CA LEU A 286 52.38 -82.73 -4.97
C LEU A 286 52.91 -81.30 -5.18
N LYS A 287 54.06 -81.15 -5.84
CA LYS A 287 54.59 -79.83 -6.23
C LYS A 287 53.64 -79.07 -7.15
N LYS A 288 52.98 -79.74 -8.10
CA LYS A 288 51.95 -79.12 -8.95
C LYS A 288 50.73 -78.70 -8.13
N MET A 289 50.24 -79.56 -7.23
CA MET A 289 49.12 -79.23 -6.36
C MET A 289 49.42 -78.03 -5.45
N SER A 290 50.60 -77.92 -4.86
CA SER A 290 50.99 -76.74 -4.07
C SER A 290 51.04 -75.46 -4.91
N LYS A 291 51.50 -75.53 -6.17
CA LYS A 291 51.46 -74.38 -7.08
C LYS A 291 50.02 -73.98 -7.43
N HIS A 292 49.14 -74.95 -7.69
CA HIS A 292 47.73 -74.68 -7.96
C HIS A 292 47.01 -74.10 -6.73
N LEU A 293 47.32 -74.57 -5.53
CA LEU A 293 46.78 -74.03 -4.28
C LEU A 293 47.17 -72.55 -4.09
N ALA A 294 48.44 -72.21 -4.33
CA ALA A 294 48.91 -70.83 -4.25
C ALA A 294 48.24 -69.92 -5.29
N LEU A 295 48.04 -70.41 -6.52
CA LEU A 295 47.28 -69.69 -7.55
C LEU A 295 45.81 -69.49 -7.14
N MET A 296 45.19 -70.51 -6.54
CA MET A 296 43.81 -70.42 -6.04
C MET A 296 43.67 -69.38 -4.92
N GLN A 297 44.64 -69.30 -4.01
CA GLN A 297 44.67 -68.28 -2.96
C GLN A 297 44.81 -66.86 -3.53
N ALA A 298 45.70 -66.67 -4.51
CA ALA A 298 45.85 -65.38 -5.20
C ALA A 298 44.58 -64.94 -5.95
N ILE A 299 43.88 -65.90 -6.58
CA ILE A 299 42.58 -65.63 -7.22
C ILE A 299 41.53 -65.23 -6.18
N LEU A 300 41.53 -65.85 -5.00
CA LEU A 300 40.58 -65.53 -3.93
C LEU A 300 40.79 -64.11 -3.38
N GLU A 301 42.04 -63.68 -3.24
CA GLU A 301 42.38 -62.29 -2.86
C GLU A 301 41.96 -61.28 -3.92
N GLN A 302 42.20 -61.55 -5.20
CA GLN A 302 41.73 -60.70 -6.30
C GLN A 302 40.21 -60.64 -6.38
N MET A 303 39.51 -61.74 -6.10
CA MET A 303 38.05 -61.77 -6.05
C MET A 303 37.51 -60.90 -4.90
N ASN A 304 38.16 -60.90 -3.74
CA ASN A 304 37.76 -60.09 -2.59
C ASN A 304 38.00 -58.59 -2.83
N SER A 305 39.12 -58.21 -3.44
CA SER A 305 39.36 -56.80 -3.82
C SER A 305 38.37 -56.33 -4.90
N ALA A 306 38.06 -57.17 -5.88
CA ALA A 306 37.05 -56.88 -6.89
C ALA A 306 35.65 -56.66 -6.28
N LYS A 307 35.26 -57.44 -5.26
CA LYS A 307 33.99 -57.25 -4.53
C LYS A 307 33.92 -55.92 -3.78
N LEU A 308 35.03 -55.46 -3.20
CA LEU A 308 35.12 -54.16 -2.54
C LEU A 308 34.91 -53.02 -3.54
N VAL A 309 35.60 -53.07 -4.68
CA VAL A 309 35.45 -52.10 -5.78
C VAL A 309 34.02 -52.13 -6.35
N GLU A 310 33.41 -53.30 -6.46
CA GLU A 310 32.02 -53.44 -6.89
C GLU A 310 31.05 -52.75 -5.91
N LYS A 311 31.28 -52.89 -4.61
CA LYS A 311 30.47 -52.23 -3.56
C LYS A 311 30.62 -50.70 -3.63
N GLU A 312 31.83 -50.20 -3.80
CA GLU A 312 32.09 -48.76 -3.97
C GLU A 312 31.47 -48.21 -5.26
N CYS A 313 31.60 -48.92 -6.38
CA CYS A 313 30.94 -48.57 -7.64
C CYS A 313 29.41 -48.50 -7.48
N LYS A 314 28.80 -49.44 -6.74
CA LYS A 314 27.35 -49.40 -6.45
C LYS A 314 26.98 -48.18 -5.62
N GLY A 315 27.78 -47.83 -4.61
CA GLY A 315 27.59 -46.63 -3.79
C GLY A 315 27.72 -45.33 -4.59
N LEU A 316 28.73 -45.22 -5.45
CA LEU A 316 28.90 -44.05 -6.33
C LEU A 316 27.78 -43.94 -7.36
N LYS A 317 27.29 -45.07 -7.90
CA LYS A 317 26.16 -45.08 -8.84
C LYS A 317 24.86 -44.60 -8.20
N ALA A 318 24.62 -44.91 -6.93
CA ALA A 318 23.47 -44.40 -6.19
C ALA A 318 23.57 -42.87 -6.02
N LYS A 319 24.72 -42.36 -5.56
CA LYS A 319 24.96 -40.90 -5.43
C LYS A 319 24.79 -40.16 -6.75
N LEU A 320 25.31 -40.72 -7.85
CA LEU A 320 25.23 -40.10 -9.17
C LEU A 320 23.77 -40.05 -9.69
N ASN A 321 22.94 -41.01 -9.30
CA ASN A 321 21.50 -40.96 -9.59
C ASN A 321 20.79 -39.88 -8.75
N ASP A 322 21.12 -39.75 -7.47
CA ASP A 322 20.56 -38.72 -6.59
C ASP A 322 20.93 -37.31 -7.09
N ASP A 323 22.20 -37.12 -7.46
CA ASP A 323 22.69 -35.86 -8.06
C ASP A 323 22.01 -35.57 -9.41
N ALA A 324 21.73 -36.60 -10.22
CA ALA A 324 21.00 -36.44 -11.48
C ALA A 324 19.54 -36.00 -11.26
N VAL A 325 18.89 -36.46 -10.18
CA VAL A 325 17.55 -36.00 -9.79
C VAL A 325 17.60 -34.55 -9.31
N ALA A 326 18.59 -34.20 -8.50
CA ALA A 326 18.80 -32.82 -8.04
C ALA A 326 19.06 -31.85 -9.21
N ASN A 327 19.90 -32.24 -10.18
CA ASN A 327 20.17 -31.43 -11.37
C ASN A 327 18.91 -31.19 -12.22
N LYS A 328 18.08 -32.22 -12.44
CA LYS A 328 16.81 -32.05 -13.16
C LYS A 328 15.85 -31.10 -12.44
N SER A 329 15.83 -31.15 -11.10
CA SER A 329 15.05 -30.21 -10.29
C SER A 329 15.55 -28.78 -10.43
N LEU A 330 16.87 -28.58 -10.41
CA LEU A 330 17.49 -27.25 -10.60
C LEU A 330 17.27 -26.72 -12.02
N GLU A 331 17.34 -27.57 -13.04
CA GLU A 331 17.09 -27.21 -14.44
C GLU A 331 15.63 -26.78 -14.65
N ALA A 332 14.67 -27.48 -14.04
CA ALA A 332 13.27 -27.06 -14.03
C ALA A 332 13.07 -25.70 -13.35
N LYS A 333 13.72 -25.45 -12.21
CA LYS A 333 13.68 -24.15 -11.52
C LYS A 333 14.33 -23.04 -12.36
N LEU A 334 15.38 -23.34 -13.11
CA LEU A 334 16.06 -22.38 -13.97
C LEU A 334 15.14 -21.95 -15.13
N ILE A 335 14.47 -22.91 -15.77
CA ILE A 335 13.47 -22.63 -16.81
C ILE A 335 12.31 -21.79 -16.25
N GLU A 336 11.80 -22.11 -15.06
CA GLU A 336 10.76 -21.33 -14.40
C GLU A 336 11.21 -19.88 -14.13
N ARG A 337 12.44 -19.69 -13.66
CA ARG A 337 13.01 -18.36 -13.41
C ARG A 337 13.24 -17.58 -14.71
N GLN A 338 13.69 -18.25 -15.77
CA GLN A 338 13.87 -17.65 -17.09
C GLN A 338 12.53 -17.14 -17.64
N GLY A 339 11.47 -17.94 -17.53
CA GLY A 339 10.11 -17.53 -17.94
C GLY A 339 9.60 -16.33 -17.14
N LYS A 340 9.89 -16.24 -15.84
CA LYS A 340 9.56 -15.07 -15.03
C LYS A 340 10.32 -13.81 -15.48
N VAL A 341 11.59 -13.92 -15.86
CA VAL A 341 12.38 -12.78 -16.35
C VAL A 341 11.83 -12.25 -17.67
N GLU A 342 11.45 -13.14 -18.59
CA GLU A 342 10.82 -12.78 -19.86
C GLU A 342 9.47 -12.08 -19.65
N GLN A 343 8.63 -12.62 -18.76
CA GLN A 343 7.36 -12.00 -18.39
C GLN A 343 7.55 -10.60 -17.80
N MET A 344 8.49 -10.43 -16.87
CA MET A 344 8.77 -9.13 -16.26
C MET A 344 9.32 -8.11 -17.28
N SER A 345 10.11 -8.58 -18.24
CA SER A 345 10.65 -7.74 -19.32
C SER A 345 9.56 -7.26 -20.28
N GLU A 346 8.58 -8.12 -20.63
CA GLU A 346 7.44 -7.69 -21.44
C GLU A 346 6.53 -6.72 -20.68
N LEU A 347 6.26 -6.99 -19.39
CA LEU A 347 5.48 -6.08 -18.55
C LEU A 347 6.15 -4.70 -18.43
N GLN A 348 7.48 -4.67 -18.26
CA GLN A 348 8.23 -3.41 -18.25
C GLN A 348 8.06 -2.66 -19.58
N ARG A 349 8.07 -3.37 -20.72
CA ARG A 349 7.86 -2.76 -22.03
C ARG A 349 6.44 -2.21 -22.21
N GLN A 350 5.43 -2.89 -21.67
CA GLN A 350 4.04 -2.43 -21.69
C GLN A 350 3.83 -1.19 -20.82
N LEU A 351 4.32 -1.21 -19.58
CA LEU A 351 4.25 -0.05 -18.67
C LEU A 351 4.98 1.17 -19.24
N GLN A 352 6.11 0.96 -19.92
CA GLN A 352 6.81 2.03 -20.62
C GLN A 352 5.92 2.67 -21.71
N LYS A 353 5.21 1.85 -22.50
CA LYS A 353 4.28 2.35 -23.53
C LYS A 353 3.09 3.08 -22.93
N GLU A 354 2.51 2.56 -21.85
CA GLU A 354 1.39 3.24 -21.17
C GLU A 354 1.82 4.59 -20.58
N ARG A 355 3.02 4.65 -19.98
CA ARG A 355 3.59 5.91 -19.49
C ARG A 355 3.72 6.91 -20.64
N ASP A 356 4.26 6.50 -21.78
CA ASP A 356 4.45 7.38 -22.94
C ASP A 356 3.10 7.87 -23.48
N LEU A 357 2.09 6.99 -23.56
CA LEU A 357 0.74 7.35 -23.97
C LEU A 357 0.09 8.36 -23.02
N LYS A 358 0.15 8.11 -21.71
CA LYS A 358 -0.37 9.04 -20.68
C LYS A 358 0.34 10.39 -20.71
N PHE A 359 1.64 10.39 -20.98
CA PHE A 359 2.42 11.62 -21.12
C PHE A 359 1.97 12.42 -22.33
N GLU A 360 1.71 11.75 -23.47
CA GLU A 360 1.22 12.37 -24.68
C GLU A 360 -0.21 12.94 -24.50
N GLU A 361 -1.11 12.19 -23.88
CA GLU A 361 -2.47 12.64 -23.54
C GLU A 361 -2.45 13.85 -22.59
N SER A 362 -1.61 13.80 -21.54
CA SER A 362 -1.46 14.90 -20.59
C SER A 362 -0.90 16.15 -21.25
N THR A 363 0.07 15.98 -22.15
CA THR A 363 0.65 17.08 -22.94
C THR A 363 -0.39 17.71 -23.85
N LYS A 364 -1.23 16.89 -24.49
CA LYS A 364 -2.33 17.37 -25.34
C LYS A 364 -3.35 18.16 -24.53
N TYR A 365 -3.80 17.62 -23.40
CA TYR A 365 -4.72 18.30 -22.49
C TYR A 365 -4.15 19.63 -21.99
N LEU A 366 -2.87 19.67 -21.60
CA LEU A 366 -2.21 20.89 -21.16
C LEU A 366 -2.20 21.96 -22.26
N ASN A 367 -1.91 21.57 -23.51
CA ASN A 367 -1.94 22.48 -24.64
C ASN A 367 -3.36 23.01 -24.92
N ASP A 368 -4.38 22.16 -24.84
CA ASP A 368 -5.77 22.57 -25.04
C ASP A 368 -6.21 23.58 -23.96
N VAL A 369 -5.89 23.32 -22.69
CA VAL A 369 -6.15 24.25 -21.58
C VAL A 369 -5.40 25.56 -21.78
N LYS A 370 -4.13 25.50 -22.22
CA LYS A 370 -3.33 26.69 -22.49
C LYS A 370 -3.98 27.56 -23.58
N LEU A 371 -4.46 26.94 -24.66
CA LEU A 371 -5.18 27.65 -25.73
C LEU A 371 -6.49 28.28 -25.22
N GLU A 372 -7.23 27.59 -24.35
CA GLU A 372 -8.46 28.13 -23.74
C GLU A 372 -8.16 29.34 -22.85
N VAL A 373 -7.11 29.25 -22.02
CA VAL A 373 -6.66 30.36 -21.16
C VAL A 373 -6.22 31.56 -22.00
N GLU A 374 -5.46 31.33 -23.07
CA GLU A 374 -5.05 32.40 -23.99
C GLU A 374 -6.24 33.04 -24.72
N SER A 375 -7.30 32.27 -25.03
CA SER A 375 -8.55 32.82 -25.58
C SER A 375 -9.27 33.70 -24.55
N LYS A 376 -9.46 33.19 -23.32
CA LYS A 376 -10.11 33.96 -22.24
C LYS A 376 -9.35 35.22 -21.89
N ARG A 377 -8.00 35.17 -21.91
CA ARG A 377 -7.16 36.36 -21.70
C ARG A 377 -7.44 37.42 -22.76
N ARG A 378 -7.49 37.04 -24.05
CA ARG A 378 -7.83 37.97 -25.14
C ARG A 378 -9.22 38.57 -24.99
N ASP A 379 -10.21 37.79 -24.57
CA ASP A 379 -11.56 38.29 -24.32
C ASP A 379 -11.61 39.28 -23.16
N LEU A 380 -10.85 39.02 -22.08
CA LEU A 380 -10.72 39.94 -20.95
C LEU A 380 -10.01 41.23 -21.33
N GLU A 381 -8.93 41.16 -22.10
CA GLU A 381 -8.23 42.34 -22.64
C GLU A 381 -9.17 43.18 -23.52
N ALA A 382 -9.99 42.55 -24.36
CA ALA A 382 -10.98 43.24 -25.18
C ALA A 382 -12.08 43.90 -24.33
N ARG A 383 -12.52 43.27 -23.24
CA ARG A 383 -13.47 43.86 -22.29
C ARG A 383 -12.86 45.02 -21.53
N GLN A 384 -11.61 44.88 -21.08
CA GLN A 384 -10.86 45.92 -20.39
C GLN A 384 -10.78 47.19 -21.24
N LYS A 385 -10.44 47.04 -22.53
CA LYS A 385 -10.43 48.17 -23.47
C LYS A 385 -11.79 48.86 -23.61
N LYS A 386 -12.88 48.10 -23.67
CA LYS A 386 -14.24 48.68 -23.69
C LYS A 386 -14.58 49.44 -22.41
N VAL A 387 -14.15 48.93 -21.25
CA VAL A 387 -14.34 49.62 -19.97
C VAL A 387 -13.54 50.92 -19.95
N GLU A 388 -12.31 50.91 -20.43
CA GLU A 388 -11.48 52.12 -20.58
C GLU A 388 -12.13 53.16 -21.49
N ASP A 389 -12.71 52.75 -22.63
CA ASP A 389 -13.45 53.64 -23.53
C ASP A 389 -14.67 54.28 -22.83
N VAL A 390 -15.44 53.49 -22.06
CA VAL A 390 -16.59 53.98 -21.30
C VAL A 390 -16.17 54.94 -20.18
N VAL A 391 -15.09 54.65 -19.46
CA VAL A 391 -14.55 55.54 -18.43
C VAL A 391 -14.14 56.88 -19.04
N ALA A 392 -13.46 56.87 -20.19
CA ALA A 392 -13.10 58.09 -20.91
C ALA A 392 -14.34 58.92 -21.34
N GLU A 393 -15.42 58.25 -21.76
CA GLU A 393 -16.69 58.91 -22.08
C GLU A 393 -17.34 59.53 -20.83
N VAL A 394 -17.35 58.79 -19.72
CA VAL A 394 -17.86 59.28 -18.41
C VAL A 394 -17.05 60.50 -17.94
N ASP A 395 -15.73 60.50 -18.09
CA ASP A 395 -14.88 61.63 -17.74
C ASP A 395 -15.19 62.85 -18.62
N SER A 396 -15.42 62.66 -19.92
CA SER A 396 -15.85 63.72 -20.85
C SER A 396 -17.20 64.32 -20.44
N ILE A 397 -18.18 63.48 -20.11
CA ILE A 397 -19.51 63.91 -19.65
C ILE A 397 -19.40 64.64 -18.31
N THR A 398 -18.55 64.14 -17.39
CA THR A 398 -18.32 64.75 -16.09
C THR A 398 -17.73 66.14 -16.24
N SER A 399 -16.74 66.31 -17.13
CA SER A 399 -16.15 67.62 -17.45
C SER A 399 -17.18 68.60 -18.01
N LYS A 400 -18.00 68.16 -19.00
CA LYS A 400 -19.11 68.97 -19.53
C LYS A 400 -20.12 69.36 -18.45
N THR A 401 -20.44 68.43 -17.54
CA THR A 401 -21.37 68.66 -16.43
C THR A 401 -20.82 69.70 -15.45
N SER A 402 -19.52 69.67 -15.16
CA SER A 402 -18.85 70.68 -14.33
C SER A 402 -18.89 72.06 -14.99
N MET A 403 -18.60 72.16 -16.30
CA MET A 403 -18.71 73.44 -17.02
C MET A 403 -20.14 74.01 -17.02
N VAL A 404 -21.15 73.15 -17.17
CA VAL A 404 -22.56 73.57 -17.10
C VAL A 404 -22.94 74.00 -15.68
N LYS A 405 -22.44 73.30 -14.65
CA LYS A 405 -22.63 73.70 -13.25
C LYS A 405 -21.98 75.05 -12.97
N GLU A 406 -20.73 75.26 -13.37
CA GLU A 406 -20.03 76.54 -13.18
C GLU A 406 -20.74 77.69 -13.91
N SER A 407 -21.23 77.45 -15.14
CA SER A 407 -22.04 78.42 -15.88
C SER A 407 -23.40 78.68 -15.20
N GLY A 408 -24.03 77.64 -14.67
CA GLY A 408 -25.27 77.70 -13.92
C GLY A 408 -25.11 78.49 -12.62
N ASP A 409 -24.06 78.19 -11.84
CA ASP A 409 -23.69 78.88 -10.61
C ASP A 409 -23.37 80.35 -10.89
N ALA A 410 -22.66 80.66 -11.99
CA ALA A 410 -22.43 82.04 -12.42
C ALA A 410 -23.74 82.79 -12.73
N LYS A 411 -24.70 82.13 -13.41
CA LYS A 411 -26.04 82.69 -13.67
C LYS A 411 -26.89 82.85 -12.42
N VAL A 412 -26.79 81.89 -11.49
CA VAL A 412 -27.45 81.96 -10.18
C VAL A 412 -26.86 83.12 -9.38
N GLN A 413 -25.55 83.33 -9.38
CA GLN A 413 -24.92 84.49 -8.74
C GLN A 413 -25.33 85.81 -9.41
N GLU A 414 -25.45 85.86 -10.74
CA GLU A 414 -25.97 87.03 -11.45
C GLU A 414 -27.44 87.33 -11.05
N LEU A 415 -28.28 86.29 -10.98
CA LEU A 415 -29.66 86.39 -10.54
C LEU A 415 -29.79 86.76 -9.06
N ILE A 416 -28.92 86.23 -8.20
CA ILE A 416 -28.84 86.61 -6.78
C ILE A 416 -28.45 88.07 -6.67
N SER A 417 -27.45 88.54 -7.43
CA SER A 417 -27.05 89.95 -7.45
C SER A 417 -28.18 90.87 -7.92
N LYS A 418 -28.91 90.49 -8.98
CA LYS A 418 -30.13 91.18 -9.43
C LYS A 418 -31.27 91.11 -8.40
N CYS A 419 -31.46 89.97 -7.75
CA CYS A 419 -32.44 89.82 -6.68
C CYS A 419 -32.05 90.63 -5.45
N GLU A 420 -30.77 90.75 -5.11
CA GLU A 420 -30.26 91.59 -4.04
C GLU A 420 -30.42 93.07 -4.38
N GLU A 421 -30.31 93.47 -5.64
CA GLU A 421 -30.69 94.81 -6.13
C GLU A 421 -32.19 95.06 -5.98
N VAL A 422 -33.04 94.13 -6.39
CA VAL A 422 -34.51 94.20 -6.23
C VAL A 422 -34.91 94.16 -4.75
N VAL A 423 -34.21 93.39 -3.93
CA VAL A 423 -34.37 93.31 -2.48
C VAL A 423 -33.81 94.55 -1.80
N LYS A 424 -32.77 95.22 -2.31
CA LYS A 424 -32.34 96.57 -1.87
C LYS A 424 -33.42 97.60 -2.18
N GLN A 425 -34.02 97.54 -3.38
CA GLN A 425 -35.14 98.41 -3.78
C GLN A 425 -36.40 98.16 -2.95
N ARG A 426 -36.65 96.91 -2.50
CA ARG A 426 -37.78 96.54 -1.63
C ARG A 426 -37.49 96.65 -0.12
N ARG A 427 -36.23 96.59 0.33
CA ARG A 427 -35.80 96.76 1.74
C ARG A 427 -35.88 98.20 2.24
N THR A 428 -36.04 99.18 1.36
CA THR A 428 -36.47 100.53 1.73
C THR A 428 -37.96 100.60 2.09
N LYS A 429 -38.74 99.52 1.86
CA LYS A 429 -40.22 99.58 1.94
C LYS A 429 -40.91 98.55 2.85
N PHE A 430 -40.25 97.55 3.42
CA PHE A 430 -40.94 96.54 4.23
C PHE A 430 -40.08 96.05 5.40
N LYS A 431 -40.26 96.68 6.57
CA LYS A 431 -39.68 96.27 7.85
C LYS A 431 -40.79 96.21 8.91
N ILE A 432 -41.76 95.30 8.75
CA ILE A 432 -42.82 95.01 9.75
C ILE A 432 -43.22 93.51 9.71
N LEU A 433 -43.19 92.87 10.89
CA LEU A 433 -43.90 91.67 11.39
C LEU A 433 -43.46 90.19 11.12
N PHE A 434 -43.04 89.55 12.23
CA PHE A 434 -43.55 88.32 12.91
C PHE A 434 -43.56 86.89 12.29
N ARG A 435 -42.71 86.02 12.88
CA ARG A 435 -42.92 84.78 13.70
C ARG A 435 -44.08 83.75 13.44
N PHE A 436 -43.67 82.46 13.46
CA PHE A 436 -44.19 81.25 14.18
C PHE A 436 -44.92 80.06 13.47
N ASN A 437 -44.34 78.85 13.65
CA ASN A 437 -44.87 77.55 14.20
C ASN A 437 -45.32 76.31 13.36
N ASN A 438 -44.98 75.13 13.93
CA ASN A 438 -45.66 73.81 14.00
C ASN A 438 -45.59 72.81 12.79
N SER A 439 -45.65 71.45 12.90
CA SER A 439 -45.88 70.44 13.98
C SER A 439 -45.83 68.97 13.43
N LYS A 440 -45.37 67.98 14.26
CA LYS A 440 -45.80 66.53 14.51
C LYS A 440 -46.10 65.56 13.32
N ASN A 441 -46.06 64.19 13.38
CA ASN A 441 -46.36 63.12 14.37
C ASN A 441 -45.88 61.74 13.79
N GLY A 442 -45.51 60.68 14.55
CA GLY A 442 -46.40 59.55 14.93
C GLY A 442 -45.66 58.20 15.25
N LYS A 443 -46.26 57.34 16.11
CA LYS A 443 -45.74 56.10 16.80
C LYS A 443 -46.65 54.85 16.59
N LYS A 444 -46.13 53.61 16.81
CA LYS A 444 -46.65 52.41 17.62
C LYS A 444 -46.15 51.04 17.02
N LYS A 445 -45.45 50.08 17.69
CA LYS A 445 -45.73 48.99 18.71
C LYS A 445 -46.82 47.94 18.32
N ILE A 446 -46.68 46.60 18.51
CA ILE A 446 -46.86 45.77 19.76
C ILE A 446 -46.54 44.23 19.58
N ASN A 447 -45.90 43.60 20.61
CA ASN A 447 -45.95 42.28 21.34
C ASN A 447 -46.04 40.82 20.78
N ALA A 448 -45.52 39.92 21.65
CA ALA A 448 -45.34 38.44 21.68
C ALA A 448 -46.47 37.62 22.39
N VAL A 449 -46.34 36.26 22.44
CA VAL A 449 -46.54 35.31 23.59
C VAL A 449 -46.55 33.81 23.14
N VAL A 450 -46.42 32.87 24.12
CA VAL A 450 -45.80 31.51 24.22
C VAL A 450 -46.84 30.35 24.44
N PHE A 451 -46.45 29.06 24.21
CA PHE A 451 -46.53 27.85 25.11
C PHE A 451 -46.92 26.44 24.51
N SER A 452 -46.01 25.46 24.74
CA SER A 452 -46.06 24.01 25.10
C SER A 452 -47.06 22.97 24.54
N SER A 453 -46.58 21.73 24.30
CA SER A 453 -46.92 20.55 25.16
C SER A 453 -46.02 19.32 24.88
N LEU A 454 -45.73 18.54 25.95
CA LEU A 454 -44.94 17.30 25.99
C LEU A 454 -45.68 16.27 26.86
N ARG A 455 -45.76 15.00 26.41
CA ARG A 455 -45.72 13.79 27.27
C ARG A 455 -45.81 12.48 26.47
N ASN A 456 -44.66 12.04 25.96
CA ASN A 456 -44.27 10.63 25.80
C ASN A 456 -42.73 10.51 25.68
N LEU A 457 -42.02 11.49 26.24
CA LEU A 457 -40.68 11.85 25.80
C LEU A 457 -39.57 11.29 26.69
N ASP A 458 -39.79 10.82 27.92
CA ASP A 458 -38.65 10.54 28.82
C ASP A 458 -37.75 9.35 28.41
N ASN A 459 -38.30 8.32 27.76
CA ASN A 459 -37.49 7.22 27.18
C ASN A 459 -36.95 7.54 25.79
N VAL A 460 -37.61 8.42 25.03
CA VAL A 460 -37.17 8.88 23.70
C VAL A 460 -36.09 9.96 23.83
N ILE A 461 -36.26 10.94 24.72
CA ILE A 461 -35.27 11.98 25.09
C ILE A 461 -33.96 11.33 25.48
N ASN A 462 -33.99 10.31 26.34
CA ASN A 462 -32.75 9.70 26.83
C ASN A 462 -32.01 8.95 25.71
N LEU A 463 -32.74 8.37 24.75
CA LEU A 463 -32.14 7.73 23.58
C LEU A 463 -31.66 8.76 22.55
N GLU A 464 -32.46 9.78 22.24
CA GLU A 464 -32.11 10.90 21.35
C GLU A 464 -30.91 11.67 21.89
N SER A 465 -30.85 11.98 23.19
CA SER A 465 -29.72 12.67 23.81
C SER A 465 -28.43 11.85 23.76
N LYS A 466 -28.55 10.51 23.86
CA LYS A 466 -27.40 9.60 23.72
C LYS A 466 -26.95 9.48 22.27
N VAL A 467 -27.89 9.46 21.33
CA VAL A 467 -27.60 9.47 19.90
C VAL A 467 -26.93 10.79 19.51
N ASP A 468 -27.45 11.93 19.95
CA ASP A 468 -26.81 13.22 19.68
C ASP A 468 -25.40 13.31 20.26
N SER A 469 -25.21 12.89 21.52
CA SER A 469 -23.87 12.82 22.12
C SER A 469 -22.92 11.89 21.36
N LEU A 470 -23.42 10.79 20.77
CA LEU A 470 -22.62 9.90 19.93
C LEU A 470 -22.26 10.59 18.61
N LEU A 471 -23.23 11.22 17.95
CA LEU A 471 -23.08 11.91 16.67
C LEU A 471 -22.11 13.09 16.76
N ASP A 472 -22.15 13.84 17.86
CA ASP A 472 -21.25 14.98 18.14
C ASP A 472 -19.81 14.52 18.42
N SER A 473 -19.65 13.24 18.75
CA SER A 473 -18.35 12.65 19.03
C SER A 473 -17.63 12.10 17.80
N ILE A 474 -18.33 12.03 16.66
CA ILE A 474 -17.76 11.67 15.36
C ILE A 474 -17.00 12.87 14.80
N LYS A 475 -15.81 12.62 14.26
CA LYS A 475 -14.98 13.61 13.59
C LYS A 475 -15.38 13.70 12.12
N TRP A 476 -16.14 14.74 11.81
CA TRP A 476 -16.56 15.07 10.45
C TRP A 476 -15.49 15.88 9.74
N ASP A 477 -15.30 15.67 8.43
CA ASP A 477 -14.43 16.51 7.59
C ASP A 477 -14.99 17.93 7.41
N ASP A 478 -14.25 18.80 6.72
CA ASP A 478 -14.65 20.20 6.46
C ASP A 478 -15.98 20.33 5.69
N LYS A 479 -16.47 19.24 5.10
CA LYS A 479 -17.74 19.16 4.39
C LYS A 479 -18.85 18.53 5.23
N GLY A 480 -18.58 18.23 6.50
CA GLY A 480 -19.52 17.58 7.42
C GLY A 480 -19.71 16.09 7.12
N LEU A 481 -18.72 15.42 6.52
CA LEU A 481 -18.79 14.03 6.09
C LEU A 481 -17.79 13.13 6.83
N ALA A 482 -18.17 11.87 6.98
CA ALA A 482 -17.29 10.78 7.42
C ALA A 482 -17.41 9.60 6.44
N VAL A 483 -16.43 8.69 6.48
CA VAL A 483 -16.47 7.47 5.68
C VAL A 483 -17.32 6.41 6.39
N ALA A 484 -18.19 5.74 5.64
CA ALA A 484 -18.91 4.56 6.11
C ALA A 484 -18.63 3.37 5.21
N ILE A 485 -18.22 2.26 5.82
CA ILE A 485 -17.92 0.99 5.17
C ILE A 485 -19.05 0.02 5.52
N ALA A 486 -19.77 -0.48 4.52
CA ALA A 486 -20.73 -1.55 4.73
C ALA A 486 -20.00 -2.90 4.64
N GLN A 487 -20.12 -3.72 5.68
CA GLN A 487 -19.52 -5.04 5.77
C GLN A 487 -20.59 -6.10 5.99
N ASN A 488 -20.47 -7.23 5.30
CA ASN A 488 -21.35 -8.37 5.50
C ASN A 488 -21.05 -9.04 6.85
N VAL A 489 -22.08 -9.16 7.69
CA VAL A 489 -21.97 -9.74 9.04
C VAL A 489 -21.62 -11.24 9.04
N ASP A 490 -21.96 -11.97 7.97
CA ASP A 490 -21.67 -13.40 7.81
C ASP A 490 -20.33 -13.65 7.15
N THR A 491 -20.08 -12.93 6.04
CA THR A 491 -18.95 -13.25 5.19
C THR A 491 -17.69 -12.50 5.55
N GLY A 492 -17.83 -11.40 6.30
CA GLY A 492 -16.76 -10.45 6.55
C GLY A 492 -16.37 -9.63 5.31
N ALA A 493 -17.00 -9.86 4.16
CA ALA A 493 -16.71 -9.13 2.94
C ALA A 493 -17.09 -7.65 3.09
N ILE A 494 -16.20 -6.77 2.63
CA ILE A 494 -16.54 -5.37 2.46
C ILE A 494 -17.47 -5.27 1.25
N LEU A 495 -18.69 -4.80 1.47
CA LEU A 495 -19.73 -4.72 0.45
C LEU A 495 -19.57 -3.46 -0.40
N MET A 496 -19.42 -2.31 0.26
CA MET A 496 -19.23 -1.01 -0.38
C MET A 496 -18.71 0.03 0.61
N GLN A 497 -18.19 1.13 0.07
CA GLN A 497 -17.90 2.34 0.82
C GLN A 497 -18.82 3.47 0.35
N GLY A 498 -19.31 4.26 1.31
CA GLY A 498 -20.05 5.49 1.06
C GLY A 498 -19.61 6.60 2.00
N PHE A 499 -20.10 7.81 1.74
CA PHE A 499 -19.96 8.94 2.66
C PHE A 499 -21.23 9.05 3.49
N ILE A 500 -21.10 9.52 4.71
CA ILE A 500 -22.22 9.79 5.61
C ILE A 500 -22.07 11.19 6.17
N ASN A 501 -23.18 11.88 6.39
CA ASN A 501 -23.23 13.06 7.24
C ASN A 501 -23.95 12.69 8.55
N ARG A 502 -24.04 13.65 9.48
CA ARG A 502 -24.73 13.48 10.76
C ARG A 502 -26.14 12.88 10.62
N GLU A 503 -26.90 13.34 9.63
CA GLU A 503 -28.28 12.90 9.36
C GLU A 503 -28.36 11.46 8.82
N ALA A 504 -27.43 11.07 7.94
CA ALA A 504 -27.34 9.72 7.39
C ALA A 504 -27.06 8.68 8.49
N LEU A 505 -26.16 9.02 9.43
CA LEU A 505 -25.85 8.16 10.56
C LEU A 505 -27.04 8.03 11.52
N ALA A 506 -27.71 9.13 11.85
CA ALA A 506 -28.93 9.12 12.66
C ALA A 506 -30.04 8.27 12.00
N THR A 507 -30.21 8.40 10.69
CA THR A 507 -31.17 7.60 9.90
C THR A 507 -30.80 6.13 9.91
N THR A 508 -29.51 5.78 9.81
CA THR A 508 -29.06 4.38 9.89
C THR A 508 -29.30 3.79 11.28
N ILE A 509 -29.02 4.53 12.35
CA ILE A 509 -29.25 4.09 13.74
C ILE A 509 -30.73 3.75 13.96
N SER A 510 -31.63 4.62 13.49
CA SER A 510 -33.08 4.48 13.69
C SER A 510 -33.72 3.44 12.76
N SER A 511 -33.39 3.45 11.47
CA SER A 511 -34.00 2.56 10.47
C SER A 511 -33.40 1.15 10.45
N LYS A 512 -32.19 0.98 11.01
CA LYS A 512 -31.38 -0.23 10.88
C LYS A 512 -31.12 -0.61 9.41
N LYS A 513 -31.07 0.37 8.52
CA LYS A 513 -30.72 0.21 7.10
C LYS A 513 -29.58 1.15 6.74
N ALA A 514 -28.61 0.64 5.97
CA ALA A 514 -27.44 1.42 5.60
C ALA A 514 -27.85 2.65 4.77
N THR A 515 -27.75 3.82 5.38
CA THR A 515 -28.08 5.12 4.78
C THR A 515 -26.82 5.92 4.59
N PHE A 516 -26.65 6.48 3.40
CA PHE A 516 -25.48 7.24 3.00
C PHE A 516 -25.87 8.63 2.53
N PHE A 517 -24.89 9.53 2.43
CA PHE A 517 -25.02 10.86 1.85
C PHE A 517 -24.34 10.91 0.47
N SER A 518 -25.10 11.30 -0.55
CA SER A 518 -24.59 11.47 -1.91
C SER A 518 -23.96 12.84 -2.06
N ARG A 519 -22.63 12.90 -2.24
CA ARG A 519 -21.92 14.17 -2.46
C ARG A 519 -22.36 14.89 -3.73
N SER A 520 -22.74 14.16 -4.78
CA SER A 520 -23.15 14.73 -6.06
C SER A 520 -24.59 15.22 -6.06
N ARG A 521 -25.50 14.54 -5.33
CA ARG A 521 -26.92 14.92 -5.22
C ARG A 521 -27.22 15.79 -4.01
N ALA A 522 -26.26 15.94 -3.09
CA ALA A 522 -26.41 16.61 -1.80
C ALA A 522 -27.64 16.11 -1.02
N SER A 523 -27.89 14.80 -1.05
CA SER A 523 -29.08 14.17 -0.45
C SER A 523 -28.74 12.85 0.23
N LEU A 524 -29.58 12.47 1.20
CA LEU A 524 -29.59 11.12 1.76
C LEU A 524 -30.02 10.09 0.71
N TRP A 525 -29.51 8.87 0.82
CA TRP A 525 -30.00 7.72 0.09
C TRP A 525 -29.78 6.45 0.90
N THR A 526 -30.83 5.66 1.06
CA THR A 526 -30.74 4.35 1.72
C THR A 526 -30.43 3.30 0.68
N LYS A 527 -29.35 2.52 0.88
CA LYS A 527 -29.02 1.45 -0.06
C LYS A 527 -30.19 0.48 -0.16
N GLY A 528 -30.69 0.28 -1.38
CA GLY A 528 -31.82 -0.61 -1.66
C GLY A 528 -33.11 0.10 -2.03
N GLU A 529 -33.24 1.42 -1.82
CA GLU A 529 -34.50 2.17 -2.11
C GLU A 529 -35.03 1.97 -3.54
N THR A 530 -34.15 1.84 -4.53
CA THR A 530 -34.53 1.63 -5.94
C THR A 530 -34.42 0.18 -6.42
N SER A 531 -33.65 -0.65 -5.72
CA SER A 531 -33.28 -2.01 -6.16
C SER A 531 -33.87 -3.13 -5.30
N ASN A 532 -34.48 -2.80 -4.16
CA ASN A 532 -34.84 -3.70 -3.06
C ASN A 532 -33.67 -4.49 -2.44
N ASN A 533 -32.43 -4.28 -2.89
CA ASN A 533 -31.23 -4.87 -2.28
C ASN A 533 -30.76 -4.00 -1.11
N PHE A 534 -31.46 -4.08 0.02
CA PHE A 534 -31.11 -3.36 1.24
C PHE A 534 -29.90 -3.99 1.93
N ILE A 535 -29.25 -3.21 2.81
CA ILE A 535 -28.27 -3.73 3.77
C ILE A 535 -28.86 -3.50 5.16
N ASN A 536 -29.31 -4.57 5.80
CA ASN A 536 -29.91 -4.54 7.13
C ASN A 536 -28.79 -4.50 8.18
N VAL A 537 -28.64 -3.36 8.83
CA VAL A 537 -27.55 -3.09 9.78
C VAL A 537 -27.86 -3.74 11.12
N HIS A 538 -27.01 -4.68 11.52
CA HIS A 538 -27.05 -5.31 12.84
C HIS A 538 -26.37 -4.42 13.87
N ASP A 539 -25.17 -3.93 13.54
CA ASP A 539 -24.37 -3.11 14.45
C ASP A 539 -23.56 -2.05 13.70
N ILE A 540 -23.12 -1.03 14.45
CA ILE A 540 -22.36 0.10 13.92
C ILE A 540 -21.11 0.28 14.79
N PHE A 541 -19.94 0.16 14.18
CA PHE A 541 -18.67 0.37 14.85
C PHE A 541 -18.04 1.68 14.40
N VAL A 542 -17.48 2.43 15.34
CA VAL A 542 -16.70 3.64 15.06
C VAL A 542 -15.23 3.29 15.28
N ASP A 543 -14.35 3.80 14.42
CA ASP A 543 -12.90 3.59 14.58
C ASP A 543 -12.32 4.40 15.75
N CYS A 544 -11.01 4.24 16.03
CA CYS A 544 -10.38 4.84 17.20
C CYS A 544 -10.30 6.37 17.13
N ASP A 545 -10.15 6.91 15.92
CA ASP A 545 -10.00 8.35 15.67
C ASP A 545 -11.34 9.03 15.33
N ARG A 546 -12.40 8.21 15.25
CA ARG A 546 -13.80 8.57 15.05
C ARG A 546 -14.10 9.29 13.75
N ASP A 547 -13.29 9.08 12.70
CA ASP A 547 -13.52 9.63 11.35
C ASP A 547 -13.98 8.57 10.34
N SER A 548 -14.09 7.30 10.76
CA SER A 548 -14.62 6.20 9.96
C SER A 548 -15.58 5.29 10.73
N ILE A 549 -16.57 4.77 10.03
CA ILE A 549 -17.63 3.93 10.59
C ILE A 549 -17.77 2.64 9.78
N VAL A 550 -18.01 1.52 10.47
CA VAL A 550 -18.40 0.24 9.85
C VAL A 550 -19.87 -0.03 10.14
N TYR A 551 -20.66 -0.17 9.08
CA TYR A 551 -22.01 -0.74 9.12
C TYR A 551 -21.92 -2.25 8.95
N LEU A 552 -22.03 -2.99 10.05
CA LEU A 552 -22.03 -4.44 10.03
C LEU A 552 -23.47 -4.93 9.80
N GLY A 553 -23.75 -5.49 8.62
CA GLY A 553 -25.12 -5.80 8.20
C GLY A 553 -25.26 -6.99 7.26
N LYS A 554 -26.51 -7.43 7.04
CA LYS A 554 -26.87 -8.52 6.11
C LYS A 554 -27.51 -7.91 4.85
N PRO A 555 -26.94 -8.13 3.64
CA PRO A 555 -27.55 -7.68 2.40
C PRO A 555 -28.74 -8.56 1.98
N ASP A 556 -29.79 -7.97 1.42
CA ASP A 556 -30.98 -8.67 0.91
C ASP A 556 -30.83 -9.16 -0.55
N GLY A 557 -29.71 -8.84 -1.18
CA GLY A 557 -29.39 -9.17 -2.57
C GLY A 557 -28.03 -8.61 -2.97
N PRO A 558 -27.63 -8.67 -4.25
CA PRO A 558 -26.34 -8.15 -4.69
C PRO A 558 -26.21 -6.66 -4.38
N THR A 559 -25.11 -6.28 -3.73
CA THR A 559 -24.88 -4.89 -3.32
C THR A 559 -24.56 -4.03 -4.53
N CYS A 560 -23.77 -4.55 -5.47
CA CYS A 560 -23.32 -3.82 -6.64
C CYS A 560 -24.40 -3.75 -7.72
N HIS A 561 -24.43 -2.64 -8.47
CA HIS A 561 -25.32 -2.45 -9.61
C HIS A 561 -24.98 -3.37 -10.80
N THR A 562 -23.79 -3.98 -10.82
CA THR A 562 -23.39 -4.99 -11.81
C THR A 562 -23.99 -6.36 -11.54
N GLY A 563 -24.66 -6.56 -10.40
CA GLY A 563 -25.11 -7.87 -9.93
C GLY A 563 -24.10 -8.60 -9.05
N SER A 564 -22.90 -8.04 -8.85
CA SER A 564 -21.92 -8.56 -7.91
C SER A 564 -22.31 -8.32 -6.45
N GLU A 565 -21.90 -9.22 -5.55
CA GLU A 565 -22.16 -9.12 -4.11
C GLU A 565 -21.50 -7.92 -3.45
N THR A 566 -20.34 -7.51 -3.96
CA THR A 566 -19.51 -6.39 -3.48
C THR A 566 -19.15 -5.45 -4.63
N CYS A 567 -18.79 -4.20 -4.32
CA CYS A 567 -18.14 -3.30 -5.26
C CYS A 567 -16.66 -3.63 -5.51
N TYR A 568 -16.04 -4.49 -4.69
CA TYR A 568 -14.61 -4.81 -4.70
C TYR A 568 -14.34 -6.18 -5.35
N PHE A 569 -14.63 -6.29 -6.65
CA PHE A 569 -14.49 -7.52 -7.44
C PHE A 569 -13.33 -7.51 -8.45
N THR A 570 -12.51 -6.46 -8.45
CA THR A 570 -11.37 -6.31 -9.36
C THR A 570 -10.07 -6.25 -8.56
N SER A 571 -9.21 -7.26 -8.73
CA SER A 571 -7.89 -7.31 -8.11
C SER A 571 -6.87 -6.45 -8.85
N ILE A 572 -6.14 -5.58 -8.14
CA ILE A 572 -5.02 -4.82 -8.72
C ILE A 572 -3.97 -5.75 -9.31
N SER A 573 -3.72 -6.90 -8.68
CA SER A 573 -2.76 -7.88 -9.20
C SER A 573 -3.19 -8.50 -10.53
N ASP A 574 -4.49 -8.60 -10.79
CA ASP A 574 -5.01 -9.11 -12.06
C ASP A 574 -4.93 -8.02 -13.13
N MET A 575 -5.27 -6.78 -12.77
CA MET A 575 -5.10 -5.62 -13.65
C MET A 575 -3.65 -5.43 -14.09
N LEU A 576 -2.68 -5.71 -13.22
CA LEU A 576 -1.25 -5.61 -13.52
C LEU A 576 -0.69 -6.81 -14.30
N LYS A 577 -1.44 -7.91 -14.48
CA LYS A 577 -0.96 -9.13 -15.14
C LYS A 577 -1.43 -9.30 -16.59
N ASP A 578 -2.15 -8.31 -17.15
CA ASP A 578 -2.75 -8.39 -18.50
C ASP A 578 -3.54 -9.69 -18.76
N GLN A 579 -4.05 -10.32 -17.70
CA GLN A 579 -4.99 -11.43 -17.83
C GLN A 579 -6.38 -10.86 -18.00
N GLU A 580 -7.22 -11.50 -18.81
CA GLU A 580 -8.66 -11.23 -18.80
C GLU A 580 -9.12 -11.20 -17.34
N VAL A 581 -9.67 -10.06 -16.93
CA VAL A 581 -10.22 -9.88 -15.58
C VAL A 581 -11.30 -10.94 -15.42
N LYS A 582 -11.01 -11.98 -14.65
CA LYS A 582 -12.04 -12.94 -14.26
C LYS A 582 -13.01 -12.20 -13.37
N GLU A 583 -14.28 -12.10 -13.79
CA GLU A 583 -15.35 -11.40 -13.08
C GLU A 583 -15.59 -11.89 -11.63
N ASP A 584 -14.95 -13.01 -11.23
CA ASP A 584 -15.15 -13.68 -9.94
C ASP A 584 -14.03 -13.48 -8.91
N ASN A 585 -13.04 -12.59 -9.12
CA ASN A 585 -11.99 -12.35 -8.12
C ASN A 585 -12.43 -11.35 -7.04
N LEU A 586 -13.49 -11.73 -6.35
CA LEU A 586 -14.10 -11.02 -5.22
C LEU A 586 -13.12 -10.91 -4.05
N ALA A 587 -13.13 -9.78 -3.34
CA ALA A 587 -12.43 -9.61 -2.06
C ALA A 587 -13.08 -10.45 -0.94
N LEU A 588 -12.92 -11.77 -1.02
CA LEU A 588 -13.50 -12.76 -0.10
C LEU A 588 -12.56 -13.12 1.04
N THR A 589 -13.14 -13.50 2.17
CA THR A 589 -12.38 -14.12 3.27
C THR A 589 -12.05 -15.58 2.93
N THR A 590 -11.04 -16.15 3.61
CA THR A 590 -10.46 -17.47 3.26
C THR A 590 -11.49 -18.60 3.11
N LEU A 591 -12.51 -18.66 3.99
CA LEU A 591 -13.54 -19.70 3.93
C LEU A 591 -14.44 -19.57 2.69
N TYR A 592 -14.73 -18.34 2.26
CA TYR A 592 -15.56 -18.08 1.09
C TYR A 592 -14.77 -18.26 -0.20
N SER A 593 -13.48 -17.88 -0.20
CA SER A 593 -12.56 -18.26 -1.29
C SER A 593 -12.48 -19.78 -1.45
N LEU A 594 -12.50 -20.53 -0.35
CA LEU A 594 -12.54 -21.99 -0.37
C LEU A 594 -13.87 -22.51 -0.95
N GLU A 595 -15.03 -21.98 -0.54
CA GLU A 595 -16.34 -22.35 -1.09
C GLU A 595 -16.43 -22.11 -2.60
N SER A 596 -15.94 -20.95 -3.07
CA SER A 596 -15.85 -20.62 -4.49
C SER A 596 -14.94 -21.59 -5.23
N THR A 597 -13.75 -21.90 -4.68
CA THR A 597 -12.82 -22.87 -5.26
C THR A 597 -13.43 -24.27 -5.36
N ILE A 598 -14.15 -24.72 -4.33
CA ILE A 598 -14.83 -26.03 -4.34
C ILE A 598 -15.93 -26.03 -5.42
N SER A 599 -16.70 -24.95 -5.55
CA SER A 599 -17.72 -24.80 -6.60
C SER A 599 -17.11 -24.81 -8.00
N GLN A 600 -15.97 -24.15 -8.20
CA GLN A 600 -15.26 -24.18 -9.48
C GLN A 600 -14.78 -25.59 -9.83
N ARG A 601 -14.24 -26.33 -8.84
CA ARG A 601 -13.80 -27.73 -9.03
C ARG A 601 -14.95 -28.68 -9.32
N GLU A 602 -16.16 -28.37 -8.89
CA GLU A 602 -17.36 -29.13 -9.28
C GLU A 602 -17.66 -28.97 -10.78
N ALA A 603 -17.48 -27.77 -11.34
CA ALA A 603 -17.74 -27.49 -12.75
C ALA A 603 -16.66 -28.04 -13.71
N GLU A 604 -15.53 -28.55 -13.19
CA GLU A 604 -14.47 -29.15 -14.01
C GLU A 604 -14.98 -30.35 -14.83
N VAL A 605 -14.90 -30.24 -16.15
CA VAL A 605 -15.14 -31.35 -17.09
C VAL A 605 -13.88 -32.20 -17.18
N ALA A 606 -13.97 -33.47 -16.79
CA ALA A 606 -12.87 -34.41 -16.97
C ALA A 606 -12.62 -34.63 -18.47
N GLY A 607 -11.58 -34.01 -19.03
CA GLY A 607 -11.14 -34.28 -20.39
C GLY A 607 -10.73 -35.75 -20.58
N GLN A 608 -10.79 -36.24 -21.83
CA GLN A 608 -10.62 -37.66 -22.21
C GLN A 608 -9.36 -38.38 -21.68
N HIS A 609 -8.38 -37.67 -21.08
CA HIS A 609 -7.19 -38.25 -20.45
C HIS A 609 -6.75 -37.61 -19.10
N GLY A 610 -7.59 -36.80 -18.44
CA GLY A 610 -7.24 -36.14 -17.17
C GLY A 610 -7.83 -36.83 -15.94
N LYS A 611 -7.02 -37.18 -14.92
CA LYS A 611 -7.54 -37.63 -13.61
C LYS A 611 -8.29 -36.47 -12.94
N PRO A 612 -9.46 -36.70 -12.30
CA PRO A 612 -10.21 -35.64 -11.61
C PRO A 612 -9.41 -35.07 -10.42
N SER A 613 -9.65 -33.80 -10.09
CA SER A 613 -9.07 -33.15 -8.91
C SER A 613 -9.49 -33.88 -7.61
N TRP A 614 -8.71 -33.73 -6.53
CA TRP A 614 -9.02 -34.35 -5.23
C TRP A 614 -10.43 -33.99 -4.74
N THR A 615 -10.80 -32.71 -4.85
CA THR A 615 -12.13 -32.21 -4.52
C THR A 615 -13.22 -32.85 -5.38
N LYS A 616 -13.00 -32.97 -6.70
CA LYS A 616 -13.95 -33.63 -7.60
C LYS A 616 -14.13 -35.11 -7.24
N ARG A 617 -13.06 -35.81 -6.84
CA ARG A 617 -13.14 -37.19 -6.34
C ARG A 617 -13.99 -37.30 -5.07
N LEU A 618 -13.78 -36.41 -4.10
CA LEU A 618 -14.60 -36.34 -2.88
C LEU A 618 -16.07 -36.00 -3.17
N LEU A 619 -16.33 -35.10 -4.13
CA LEU A 619 -17.67 -34.77 -4.62
C LEU A 619 -18.33 -35.89 -5.42
N LEU A 620 -17.63 -36.96 -5.79
CA LEU A 620 -18.21 -38.12 -6.48
C LEU A 620 -18.41 -39.32 -5.53
N ASP A 621 -17.58 -39.46 -4.49
CA ASP A 621 -17.61 -40.61 -3.58
C ASP A 621 -18.02 -40.20 -2.15
N GLU A 622 -19.27 -40.49 -1.80
CA GLU A 622 -19.85 -40.20 -0.48
C GLU A 622 -19.18 -40.96 0.65
N LYS A 623 -18.80 -42.22 0.40
CA LYS A 623 -18.19 -43.06 1.42
C LYS A 623 -16.81 -42.56 1.74
N LEU A 624 -16.04 -42.21 0.70
CA LEU A 624 -14.72 -41.62 0.86
C LEU A 624 -14.79 -40.29 1.61
N LEU A 625 -15.71 -39.39 1.22
CA LEU A 625 -15.87 -38.10 1.90
C LEU A 625 -16.23 -38.27 3.38
N CYS A 626 -17.21 -39.11 3.70
CA CYS A 626 -17.58 -39.36 5.10
C CYS A 626 -16.47 -40.05 5.89
N SER A 627 -15.71 -40.95 5.27
CA SER A 627 -14.55 -41.59 5.89
C SER A 627 -13.50 -40.55 6.25
N LYS A 628 -13.17 -39.65 5.31
CA LYS A 628 -12.19 -38.59 5.53
C LYS A 628 -12.62 -37.63 6.64
N ILE A 629 -13.86 -37.15 6.63
CA ILE A 629 -14.35 -36.27 7.72
C ILE A 629 -14.20 -36.92 9.10
N ARG A 630 -14.46 -38.22 9.22
CA ARG A 630 -14.29 -38.94 10.50
C ARG A 630 -12.83 -39.11 10.89
N GLU A 631 -11.97 -39.41 9.91
CA GLU A 631 -10.52 -39.53 10.09
C GLU A 631 -9.93 -38.21 10.57
N GLU A 632 -10.17 -37.09 9.87
CA GLU A 632 -9.60 -35.79 10.27
C GLU A 632 -10.16 -35.31 11.63
N ALA A 633 -11.43 -35.63 11.94
CA ALA A 633 -12.01 -35.30 13.25
C ALA A 633 -11.40 -36.11 14.39
N ASP A 634 -11.03 -37.38 14.13
CA ASP A 634 -10.30 -38.23 15.07
C ASP A 634 -8.86 -37.72 15.24
N GLU A 635 -8.16 -37.42 14.14
CA GLU A 635 -6.81 -36.84 14.17
C GLU A 635 -6.76 -35.52 14.96
N LEU A 636 -7.76 -34.64 14.77
CA LEU A 636 -7.91 -33.42 15.58
C LEU A 636 -8.06 -33.70 17.07
N CYS A 637 -8.80 -34.75 17.46
CA CYS A 637 -8.92 -35.14 18.87
C CYS A 637 -7.59 -35.69 19.40
N ARG A 638 -6.88 -36.48 18.58
CA ARG A 638 -5.59 -37.08 18.95
C ARG A 638 -4.51 -36.04 19.18
N THR A 639 -4.54 -34.89 18.50
CA THR A 639 -3.56 -33.82 18.78
C THR A 639 -3.61 -33.37 20.24
N LEU A 640 -4.80 -33.36 20.85
CA LEU A 640 -4.98 -33.05 22.27
C LEU A 640 -4.57 -34.22 23.18
N GLU A 641 -4.98 -35.44 22.84
CA GLU A 641 -4.70 -36.64 23.64
C GLU A 641 -3.20 -36.98 23.70
N GLU A 642 -2.52 -36.81 22.57
CA GLU A 642 -1.10 -37.09 22.39
C GLU A 642 -0.21 -35.87 22.73
N LYS A 643 -0.82 -34.74 23.12
CA LYS A 643 -0.15 -33.48 23.50
C LYS A 643 0.76 -32.94 22.39
N GLU A 644 0.27 -32.99 21.16
CA GLU A 644 0.94 -32.43 20.01
C GLU A 644 0.93 -30.90 20.04
N ASP A 645 1.73 -30.29 19.17
CA ASP A 645 1.86 -28.83 19.12
C ASP A 645 0.64 -28.13 18.48
N SER A 646 0.56 -26.82 18.67
CA SER A 646 -0.52 -25.99 18.16
C SER A 646 -0.59 -25.95 16.63
N SER A 647 0.54 -26.12 15.92
CA SER A 647 0.57 -26.16 14.47
C SER A 647 -0.09 -27.42 13.93
N ARG A 648 0.16 -28.58 14.56
CA ARG A 648 -0.49 -29.83 14.18
C ARG A 648 -2.00 -29.76 14.41
N THR A 649 -2.42 -29.26 15.57
CA THR A 649 -3.85 -29.00 15.88
C THR A 649 -4.51 -28.08 14.85
N ALA A 650 -3.82 -27.02 14.42
CA ALA A 650 -4.34 -26.11 13.38
C ALA A 650 -4.46 -26.79 12.01
N SER A 651 -3.52 -27.67 11.65
CA SER A 651 -3.56 -28.46 10.40
C SER A 651 -4.78 -29.38 10.39
N GLU A 652 -4.99 -30.16 11.45
CA GLU A 652 -6.10 -31.11 11.53
C GLU A 652 -7.46 -30.40 11.53
N MET A 653 -7.56 -29.27 12.24
CA MET A 653 -8.78 -28.46 12.18
C MET A 653 -9.03 -27.91 10.77
N ALA A 654 -7.98 -27.50 10.04
CA ALA A 654 -8.12 -27.05 8.67
C ALA A 654 -8.64 -28.18 7.76
N ASP A 655 -8.18 -29.40 7.94
CA ASP A 655 -8.64 -30.57 7.18
C ASP A 655 -10.09 -30.96 7.52
N VAL A 656 -10.51 -30.86 8.79
CA VAL A 656 -11.91 -31.01 9.20
C VAL A 656 -12.79 -29.95 8.53
N ILE A 657 -12.39 -28.68 8.56
CA ILE A 657 -13.11 -27.59 7.91
C ILE A 657 -13.19 -27.83 6.41
N TYR A 658 -12.08 -28.18 5.76
CA TYR A 658 -12.02 -28.42 4.32
C TYR A 658 -13.01 -29.52 3.89
N HIS A 659 -12.94 -30.69 4.51
CA HIS A 659 -13.83 -31.81 4.15
C HIS A 659 -15.29 -31.51 4.52
N GLY A 660 -15.52 -30.79 5.62
CA GLY A 660 -16.83 -30.26 5.98
C GLY A 660 -17.41 -29.34 4.90
N MET A 661 -16.61 -28.42 4.35
CA MET A 661 -17.02 -27.52 3.26
C MET A 661 -17.37 -28.29 1.98
N VAL A 662 -16.62 -29.35 1.65
CA VAL A 662 -16.95 -30.22 0.50
C VAL A 662 -18.29 -30.93 0.71
N LEU A 663 -18.58 -31.37 1.94
CA LEU A 663 -19.88 -31.96 2.29
C LEU A 663 -21.02 -30.94 2.17
N LEU A 664 -20.82 -29.71 2.65
CA LEU A 664 -21.79 -28.62 2.53
C LEU A 664 -22.13 -28.37 1.05
N LYS A 665 -21.10 -28.24 0.19
CA LYS A 665 -21.30 -28.07 -1.25
C LYS A 665 -22.11 -29.21 -1.86
N ARG A 666 -21.79 -30.47 -1.54
CA ARG A 666 -22.53 -31.63 -2.05
C ARG A 666 -24.01 -31.62 -1.61
N LYS A 667 -24.31 -31.07 -0.44
CA LYS A 667 -25.66 -30.93 0.11
C LYS A 667 -26.36 -29.63 -0.31
N ASP A 668 -25.72 -28.83 -1.15
CA ASP A 668 -26.20 -27.50 -1.55
C ASP A 668 -26.50 -26.57 -0.37
N VAL A 669 -25.65 -26.66 0.67
CA VAL A 669 -25.71 -25.79 1.84
C VAL A 669 -24.59 -24.77 1.74
N LYS A 670 -24.93 -23.48 1.71
CA LYS A 670 -23.93 -22.40 1.77
C LYS A 670 -23.32 -22.28 3.16
N ILE A 671 -22.04 -21.91 3.24
CA ILE A 671 -21.36 -21.63 4.51
C ILE A 671 -22.05 -20.52 5.31
N GLU A 672 -22.65 -19.54 4.62
CA GLU A 672 -23.46 -18.45 5.20
C GLU A 672 -24.56 -18.99 6.12
N ASN A 673 -25.26 -20.05 5.69
CA ASN A 673 -26.33 -20.65 6.49
C ASN A 673 -25.79 -21.27 7.78
N VAL A 674 -24.57 -21.84 7.74
CA VAL A 674 -23.92 -22.41 8.93
C VAL A 674 -23.51 -21.30 9.90
N LEU A 675 -22.95 -20.20 9.40
CA LEU A 675 -22.56 -19.05 10.20
C LEU A 675 -23.78 -18.34 10.82
N GLU A 676 -24.88 -18.22 10.07
CA GLU A 676 -26.15 -17.73 10.60
C GLU A 676 -26.65 -18.60 11.76
N VAL A 677 -26.61 -19.92 11.61
CA VAL A 677 -26.96 -20.86 12.68
C VAL A 677 -26.02 -20.71 13.89
N LEU A 678 -24.72 -20.48 13.69
CA LEU A 678 -23.79 -20.23 14.80
C LEU A 678 -24.12 -18.92 15.51
N ARG A 679 -24.38 -17.86 14.76
CA ARG A 679 -24.67 -16.53 15.30
C ARG A 679 -25.97 -16.48 16.09
N GLN A 680 -26.98 -17.24 15.67
CA GLN A 680 -28.22 -17.43 16.47
C GLN A 680 -27.95 -18.01 17.87
N ARG A 681 -26.83 -18.73 18.06
CA ARG A 681 -26.46 -19.36 19.34
C ARG A 681 -25.63 -18.47 20.25
N PHE A 682 -25.09 -17.35 19.77
CA PHE A 682 -24.24 -16.48 20.61
C PHE A 682 -25.00 -15.87 21.79
N SER A 683 -26.29 -15.61 21.62
CA SER A 683 -27.14 -14.97 22.64
C SER A 683 -27.89 -15.97 23.53
N GLN A 684 -27.68 -17.27 23.35
CA GLN A 684 -28.41 -18.33 24.07
C GLN A 684 -27.42 -19.35 24.63
N SER A 685 -27.55 -19.72 25.92
CA SER A 685 -26.66 -20.75 26.47
C SER A 685 -26.86 -22.08 25.75
N GLY A 686 -25.78 -22.86 25.57
CA GLY A 686 -25.87 -24.17 24.90
C GLY A 686 -26.80 -25.19 25.59
N ILE A 687 -27.22 -24.90 26.82
CA ILE A 687 -28.21 -25.68 27.57
C ILE A 687 -29.65 -25.27 27.18
N GLU A 688 -29.92 -23.97 27.08
CA GLU A 688 -31.23 -23.43 26.68
C GLU A 688 -31.54 -23.73 25.21
N GLU A 689 -30.54 -23.63 24.34
CA GLU A 689 -30.63 -23.94 22.92
C GLU A 689 -30.98 -25.43 22.70
N LYS A 690 -30.36 -26.34 23.46
CA LYS A 690 -30.71 -27.77 23.39
C LYS A 690 -32.12 -28.06 23.86
N LYS A 691 -32.64 -27.32 24.86
CA LYS A 691 -34.01 -27.47 25.36
C LYS A 691 -35.06 -27.02 24.34
N SER A 692 -34.81 -25.93 23.59
CA SER A 692 -35.75 -25.42 22.58
C SER A 692 -35.92 -26.33 21.36
N ARG A 693 -34.93 -27.19 21.05
CA ARG A 693 -35.02 -28.20 19.98
C ARG A 693 -35.98 -29.36 20.28
N VAL A 694 -36.26 -29.64 21.55
CA VAL A 694 -37.15 -30.75 21.94
C VAL A 694 -38.62 -30.40 21.66
N THR A 695 -38.96 -29.11 21.64
CA THR A 695 -40.32 -28.60 21.41
C THR A 695 -40.71 -28.47 19.93
N THR A 696 -39.79 -28.62 18.98
CA THR A 696 -40.03 -28.42 17.54
C THR A 696 -40.16 -29.72 16.73
N LYS A 697 -40.05 -30.89 17.39
CA LYS A 697 -40.45 -32.18 16.80
C LYS A 697 -41.89 -32.50 17.21
N SER A 698 -42.86 -31.90 16.52
CA SER A 698 -44.26 -32.34 16.53
C SER A 698 -44.80 -32.37 15.10
#